data_AF-A0A0A1DR92-F1
#
_entry.id   AF-A0A0A1DR92-F1
#
_cell.length_a   1.000
_cell.length_b   1.000
_cell.length_c   1.000
_cell.angle_alpha   90.00
_cell.angle_beta   90.00
_cell.angle_gamma   90.00
#
_symmetry.space_group_name_H-M   'P 1'
#
loop_
_entity.id
_entity.type
_entity.pdbx_description
1 polymer ?
#
loop_
_entity_poly.entity_id
_entity_poly.type
_entity_poly.pdbx_seq_one_letter_code
_entity_poly.pdbx_strand_id
1 'polypeptide(L)'
;MSRVLGVPALLLVLVAGVLSACGSDPRDDAPVLEVAWTAELPDVWGDQSRLDVASDDLWIVRDPSLDRLTAVRLDDGSVAWQLRVAQVCALSEVNAAGLLAVQSGARCERVGVVDTATGEQTWSAPLRAPRAAYLTAEGLSIGVTDATVTVAGSCAVERWAVADGRFLGSLVVPDVPADRARWACRGEATTGPLALVAGPTGLRAYDADTGAERWTLPGTDAAVARVHSAEPLLVDLDIDGVRAVRELDPATGAPGPVLGRTLPTIGRGADVADPVGDGVVGIYHRGAGPLRGTYDSVVRGWDAESGDEDWVRVADGDDYLGSDARGTDLGRSVDRDGGGGYGYWVLRREPGRDDFRTVGWIEDLVLESARVGDLLITSGDFSGTTTAYRLPGKTVAVAAPRSKDRSRTPEPADGDLRPGPQVDPCAAVAPSTLEALGFRRRVELPPAPLDCRWTEGDRVLSVRVSVAVPREGRSAVDVAKEELAGLRAARDYADVDLADEAGALSPRKIGVASREYLPGVTTAEAALVLRWRNVVVEASYAEPVLSLGEDQNRLPRALFRAEQGLRTAALEALAGTGAEDVPGADDDGDDPGVAADGVVTRLPDVCSVLRRPVAALLPGARARDLTAPGEDRLRGCRWAVPGSRPFVQVVASASGPGALTGASAVESAEASYAASVDGALAEPVRAPGWDEAGLVQDLSGFRAGQRLTVRAGNVVLVVQVYLEDRDDPIPPRTSRRLAERLTTAIGR
;
A
#
# COMPACT_ATOMS: atom_id res chain seq x y z
N MET A 1 73.91 43.42 -21.03
CA MET A 1 74.85 43.18 -22.14
C MET A 1 74.42 41.90 -22.85
N SER A 2 74.06 41.99 -24.15
CA SER A 2 74.20 40.96 -25.20
C SER A 2 73.48 39.61 -25.00
N ARG A 3 72.70 39.00 -25.90
CA ARG A 3 72.34 39.11 -27.34
C ARG A 3 71.05 38.27 -27.50
N VAL A 4 69.99 38.75 -28.15
CA VAL A 4 69.66 38.60 -29.58
C VAL A 4 69.86 37.17 -30.13
N LEU A 5 68.75 36.48 -30.38
CA LEU A 5 68.48 35.68 -31.59
C LEU A 5 66.95 35.49 -31.70
N GLY A 6 66.39 35.89 -32.83
CA GLY A 6 64.96 35.76 -33.15
C GLY A 6 64.66 34.63 -34.12
N VAL A 7 63.39 34.23 -34.18
CA VAL A 7 62.74 33.45 -35.25
C VAL A 7 61.26 33.89 -35.29
N PRO A 8 60.63 34.00 -36.49
CA PRO A 8 59.47 34.86 -36.71
C PRO A 8 58.13 34.18 -36.46
N ALA A 9 57.11 35.03 -36.31
CA ALA A 9 55.70 34.70 -36.16
C ALA A 9 55.19 33.76 -37.25
N LEU A 10 54.75 32.56 -36.84
CA LEU A 10 53.85 31.73 -37.62
C LEU A 10 52.42 32.10 -37.20
N LEU A 11 51.73 32.81 -38.09
CA LEU A 11 50.30 33.14 -37.97
C LEU A 11 49.51 31.84 -38.21
N LEU A 12 49.16 31.12 -37.15
CA LEU A 12 48.24 29.98 -37.25
C LEU A 12 46.81 30.54 -37.33
N VAL A 13 46.27 30.60 -38.54
CA VAL A 13 44.85 30.81 -38.79
C VAL A 13 44.12 29.55 -38.32
N LEU A 14 43.59 29.56 -37.10
CA LEU A 14 42.67 28.56 -36.60
C LEU A 14 41.32 28.78 -37.30
N VAL A 15 41.15 28.13 -38.45
CA VAL A 15 39.85 27.89 -39.05
C VAL A 15 39.15 26.87 -38.13
N ALA A 16 38.41 27.36 -37.15
CA ALA A 16 37.41 26.58 -36.44
C ALA A 16 36.31 26.23 -37.45
N GLY A 17 36.49 25.11 -38.15
CA GLY A 17 35.45 24.50 -38.94
C GLY A 17 34.30 24.16 -38.01
N VAL A 18 33.19 24.89 -38.16
CA VAL A 18 31.87 24.46 -37.73
C VAL A 18 31.52 23.26 -38.61
N LEU A 19 32.08 22.09 -38.28
CA LEU A 19 31.46 20.83 -38.62
C LEU A 19 30.17 20.82 -37.79
N SER A 20 29.08 21.27 -38.40
CA SER A 20 27.75 20.84 -38.00
C SER A 20 27.79 19.32 -38.02
N ALA A 21 27.99 18.73 -36.84
CA ALA A 21 27.81 17.32 -36.62
C ALA A 21 26.35 17.06 -36.95
N CYS A 22 26.08 16.63 -38.18
CA CYS A 22 24.86 15.91 -38.49
C CYS A 22 24.91 14.69 -37.57
N GLY A 23 24.26 14.76 -36.40
CA GLY A 23 24.10 13.60 -35.55
C GLY A 23 23.47 12.53 -36.42
N SER A 24 24.17 11.41 -36.60
CA SER A 24 23.57 10.23 -37.21
C SER A 24 22.30 9.91 -36.42
N ASP A 25 21.24 9.59 -37.14
CA ASP A 25 20.02 9.17 -36.51
C ASP A 25 20.34 7.91 -35.69
N PRO A 26 20.09 7.87 -34.37
CA PRO A 26 20.42 6.68 -33.56
C PRO A 26 19.75 5.40 -34.09
N ARG A 27 18.70 5.54 -34.91
CA ARG A 27 18.04 4.44 -35.63
C ARG A 27 18.92 3.79 -36.69
N ASP A 28 19.87 4.52 -37.28
CA ASP A 28 20.79 3.99 -38.28
C ASP A 28 21.75 2.95 -37.68
N ASP A 29 21.98 3.04 -36.36
CA ASP A 29 22.88 2.16 -35.61
C ASP A 29 22.15 1.02 -34.88
N ALA A 30 20.82 1.08 -34.79
CA ALA A 30 19.99 0.07 -34.12
C ALA A 30 19.29 -0.86 -35.14
N PRO A 31 19.23 -2.18 -34.90
CA PRO A 31 18.54 -3.10 -35.79
C PRO A 31 17.02 -2.86 -35.78
N VAL A 32 16.41 -2.88 -36.96
CA VAL A 32 14.95 -2.94 -37.08
C VAL A 32 14.50 -4.36 -36.69
N LEU A 33 13.48 -4.48 -35.84
CA LEU A 33 12.95 -5.78 -35.47
C LEU A 33 12.27 -6.45 -36.67
N GLU A 34 12.56 -7.75 -36.86
CA GLU A 34 12.00 -8.52 -37.96
C GLU A 34 10.52 -8.81 -37.68
N VAL A 35 9.65 -8.48 -38.64
CA VAL A 35 8.24 -8.91 -38.60
C VAL A 35 8.19 -10.43 -38.80
N ALA A 36 7.72 -11.14 -37.79
CA ALA A 36 7.44 -12.57 -37.88
C ALA A 36 6.17 -12.81 -38.70
N TRP A 37 5.10 -12.07 -38.37
CA TRP A 37 3.81 -12.12 -39.06
C TRP A 37 2.96 -10.89 -38.73
N THR A 38 1.96 -10.65 -39.57
CA THR A 38 0.90 -9.64 -39.36
C THR A 38 -0.45 -10.29 -39.63
N ALA A 39 -1.42 -10.06 -38.73
CA ALA A 39 -2.75 -10.61 -38.83
C ALA A 39 -3.82 -9.55 -38.48
N GLU A 40 -4.97 -9.62 -39.13
CA GLU A 40 -6.15 -8.83 -38.75
C GLU A 40 -6.86 -9.53 -37.58
N LEU A 41 -6.67 -9.01 -36.37
CA LEU A 41 -7.32 -9.51 -35.16
C LEU A 41 -8.27 -8.42 -34.64
N PRO A 42 -9.59 -8.63 -34.70
CA PRO A 42 -10.55 -7.61 -34.30
C PRO A 42 -10.43 -7.27 -32.81
N ASP A 43 -10.16 -5.99 -32.53
CA ASP A 43 -10.21 -5.28 -31.24
C ASP A 43 -9.93 -6.12 -29.97
N VAL A 44 -8.86 -6.92 -29.99
CA VAL A 44 -8.43 -7.73 -28.82
C VAL A 44 -7.70 -6.90 -27.75
N TRP A 45 -7.56 -5.59 -27.99
CA TRP A 45 -6.69 -4.67 -27.24
C TRP A 45 -7.50 -3.62 -26.45
N GLY A 46 -8.74 -3.29 -26.84
CA GLY A 46 -9.54 -2.18 -26.25
C GLY A 46 -9.92 -2.20 -24.75
N ASP A 47 -9.38 -3.09 -23.91
CA ASP A 47 -9.61 -3.12 -22.46
C ASP A 47 -8.30 -3.43 -21.70
N GLN A 48 -7.95 -2.60 -20.70
CA GLN A 48 -6.80 -2.79 -19.79
C GLN A 48 -6.82 -4.13 -19.02
N SER A 49 -7.90 -4.93 -19.15
CA SER A 49 -8.04 -6.27 -18.60
C SER A 49 -7.76 -7.39 -19.62
N ARG A 50 -6.72 -7.21 -20.43
CA ARG A 50 -6.30 -8.22 -21.41
C ARG A 50 -6.06 -9.57 -20.73
N LEU A 51 -6.78 -10.57 -21.20
CA LEU A 51 -6.60 -11.96 -20.81
C LEU A 51 -6.04 -12.72 -22.00
N ASP A 52 -4.79 -13.12 -21.86
CA ASP A 52 -4.13 -14.00 -22.79
C ASP A 52 -3.30 -15.06 -22.06
N VAL A 53 -3.07 -16.15 -22.77
CA VAL A 53 -2.17 -17.23 -22.37
C VAL A 53 -1.48 -17.74 -23.63
N ALA A 54 -0.28 -18.27 -23.48
CA ALA A 54 0.44 -18.89 -24.59
C ALA A 54 0.81 -20.34 -24.26
N SER A 55 0.91 -21.14 -25.32
CA SER A 55 1.68 -22.37 -25.36
C SER A 55 2.89 -22.18 -26.30
N ASP A 56 3.65 -23.25 -26.56
CA ASP A 56 4.78 -23.21 -27.50
C ASP A 56 4.35 -22.81 -28.93
N ASP A 57 3.12 -23.13 -29.32
CA ASP A 57 2.64 -22.95 -30.70
C ASP A 57 1.50 -21.92 -30.85
N LEU A 58 0.82 -21.58 -29.75
CA LEU A 58 -0.41 -20.78 -29.79
C LEU A 58 -0.36 -19.60 -28.82
N TRP A 59 -0.84 -18.45 -29.28
CA TRP A 59 -1.28 -17.35 -28.44
C TRP A 59 -2.80 -17.35 -28.39
N ILE A 60 -3.37 -17.55 -27.20
CA ILE A 60 -4.81 -17.62 -26.98
C ILE A 60 -5.23 -16.35 -26.27
N VAL A 61 -6.07 -15.55 -26.93
CA VAL A 61 -6.48 -14.23 -26.46
C VAL A 61 -8.01 -14.12 -26.39
N ARG A 62 -8.49 -13.43 -25.35
CA ARG A 62 -9.91 -13.04 -25.23
C ARG A 62 -10.22 -11.88 -26.15
N ASP A 63 -11.31 -12.01 -26.90
CA ASP A 63 -11.94 -10.90 -27.63
C ASP A 63 -13.18 -10.45 -26.82
N PRO A 64 -13.09 -9.31 -26.10
CA PRO A 64 -14.16 -8.86 -25.23
C PRO A 64 -15.38 -8.37 -26.00
N SER A 65 -15.20 -7.90 -27.24
CA SER A 65 -16.28 -7.37 -28.07
C SER A 65 -17.22 -8.45 -28.60
N LEU A 66 -16.72 -9.68 -28.71
CA LEU A 66 -17.42 -10.79 -29.36
C LEU A 66 -17.64 -12.02 -28.47
N ASP A 67 -17.36 -11.93 -27.16
CA ASP A 67 -17.52 -13.03 -26.20
C ASP A 67 -16.90 -14.34 -26.74
N ARG A 68 -15.62 -14.28 -27.11
CA ARG A 68 -14.89 -15.43 -27.66
C ARG A 68 -13.42 -15.47 -27.24
N LEU A 69 -12.87 -16.68 -27.32
CA LEU A 69 -11.43 -16.94 -27.32
C LEU A 69 -10.96 -17.16 -28.75
N THR A 70 -9.83 -16.56 -29.11
CA THR A 70 -9.17 -16.75 -30.40
C THR A 70 -7.78 -17.30 -30.16
N ALA A 71 -7.46 -18.44 -30.76
CA ALA A 71 -6.10 -18.95 -30.78
C ALA A 71 -5.43 -18.60 -32.09
N VAL A 72 -4.25 -18.00 -32.00
CA VAL A 72 -3.42 -17.56 -33.10
C VAL A 72 -2.14 -18.37 -33.08
N ARG A 73 -1.73 -18.93 -34.21
CA ARG A 73 -0.45 -19.63 -34.30
C ARG A 73 0.71 -18.65 -34.22
N LEU A 74 1.69 -18.99 -33.40
CA LEU A 74 2.87 -18.14 -33.18
C LEU A 74 3.83 -18.13 -34.37
N ASP A 75 3.81 -19.15 -35.24
CA ASP A 75 4.71 -19.26 -36.38
C ASP A 75 4.30 -18.36 -37.57
N ASP A 76 3.00 -18.25 -37.85
CA ASP A 76 2.49 -17.56 -39.04
C ASP A 76 1.38 -16.52 -38.78
N GLY A 77 0.92 -16.39 -37.53
CA GLY A 77 -0.16 -15.46 -37.16
C GLY A 77 -1.56 -15.89 -37.63
N SER A 78 -1.71 -17.10 -38.19
CA SER A 78 -3.01 -17.61 -38.63
C SER A 78 -3.90 -17.96 -37.44
N VAL A 79 -5.20 -17.69 -37.58
CA VAL A 79 -6.19 -18.12 -36.58
C VAL A 79 -6.33 -19.64 -36.64
N ALA A 80 -5.89 -20.34 -35.58
CA ALA A 80 -6.00 -21.78 -35.45
C ALA A 80 -7.46 -22.20 -35.19
N TRP A 81 -8.12 -21.52 -34.25
CA TRP A 81 -9.53 -21.74 -33.91
C TRP A 81 -10.14 -20.52 -33.19
N GLN A 82 -11.47 -20.52 -33.13
CA GLN A 82 -12.25 -19.55 -32.34
C GLN A 82 -13.32 -20.30 -31.56
N LEU A 83 -13.44 -19.99 -30.27
CA LEU A 83 -14.43 -20.58 -29.38
C LEU A 83 -15.30 -19.47 -28.78
N ARG A 84 -16.61 -19.53 -28.99
CA ARG A 84 -17.54 -18.63 -28.31
C ARG A 84 -17.64 -19.01 -26.84
N VAL A 85 -17.29 -18.08 -25.97
CA VAL A 85 -17.35 -18.23 -24.52
C VAL A 85 -17.93 -16.95 -23.95
N ALA A 86 -19.11 -17.05 -23.33
CA ALA A 86 -19.71 -15.91 -22.64
C ALA A 86 -18.68 -15.32 -21.66
N GLN A 87 -18.51 -13.99 -21.63
CA GLN A 87 -17.64 -13.25 -20.70
C GLN A 87 -16.56 -14.10 -20.01
N VAL A 88 -15.39 -14.23 -20.64
CA VAL A 88 -14.24 -14.91 -20.05
C VAL A 88 -13.72 -14.10 -18.86
N CYS A 89 -13.61 -14.77 -17.72
CA CYS A 89 -13.23 -14.19 -16.44
C CYS A 89 -11.85 -14.60 -15.95
N ALA A 90 -11.30 -15.73 -16.41
CA ALA A 90 -9.96 -16.17 -16.08
C ALA A 90 -9.54 -17.30 -17.05
N LEU A 91 -8.24 -17.40 -17.28
CA LEU A 91 -7.59 -18.46 -18.06
C LEU A 91 -6.49 -19.07 -17.18
N SER A 92 -6.35 -20.40 -17.22
CA SER A 92 -5.16 -21.05 -16.66
C SER A 92 -4.00 -20.98 -17.65
N GLU A 93 -2.80 -21.34 -17.21
CA GLU A 93 -1.75 -21.78 -18.13
C GLU A 93 -2.21 -23.01 -18.93
N VAL A 94 -1.62 -23.21 -20.11
CA VAL A 94 -1.84 -24.43 -20.90
C VAL A 94 -0.96 -25.53 -20.32
N ASN A 95 -1.54 -26.65 -19.88
CA ASN A 95 -0.74 -27.75 -19.34
C ASN A 95 -0.01 -28.54 -20.44
N ALA A 96 0.84 -29.48 -20.04
CA ALA A 96 1.59 -30.34 -20.96
C ALA A 96 0.71 -31.21 -21.89
N ALA A 97 -0.55 -31.43 -21.54
CA ALA A 97 -1.53 -32.15 -22.37
C ALA A 97 -2.23 -31.26 -23.40
N GLY A 98 -1.91 -29.96 -23.46
CA GLY A 98 -2.58 -29.01 -24.35
C GLY A 98 -4.00 -28.67 -23.89
N LEU A 99 -4.23 -28.62 -22.57
CA LEU A 99 -5.52 -28.27 -22.00
C LEU A 99 -5.47 -26.89 -21.34
N LEU A 100 -6.51 -26.12 -21.59
CA LEU A 100 -6.73 -24.78 -21.04
C LEU A 100 -8.01 -24.79 -20.20
N ALA A 101 -7.92 -24.43 -18.93
CA ALA A 101 -9.10 -24.20 -18.12
C ALA A 101 -9.59 -22.75 -18.23
N VAL A 102 -10.91 -22.59 -18.34
CA VAL A 102 -11.56 -21.30 -18.60
C VAL A 102 -12.66 -21.06 -17.58
N GLN A 103 -12.56 -19.95 -16.84
CA GLN A 103 -13.66 -19.43 -16.03
C GLN A 103 -14.46 -18.42 -16.86
N SER A 104 -15.78 -18.55 -16.87
CA SER A 104 -16.65 -17.77 -17.78
C SER A 104 -18.04 -17.50 -17.20
N GLY A 105 -18.80 -16.63 -17.87
CA GLY A 105 -20.18 -16.27 -17.51
C GLY A 105 -20.31 -14.84 -16.97
N ALA A 106 -21.54 -14.33 -16.92
CA ALA A 106 -21.83 -12.93 -16.57
C ALA A 106 -21.38 -12.52 -15.15
N ARG A 107 -21.14 -13.51 -14.29
CA ARG A 107 -20.64 -13.39 -12.92
C ARG A 107 -19.51 -14.39 -12.66
N CYS A 108 -18.82 -14.83 -13.71
CA CYS A 108 -17.75 -15.82 -13.62
C CYS A 108 -18.21 -17.13 -12.99
N GLU A 109 -19.46 -17.51 -13.21
CA GLU A 109 -20.15 -18.61 -12.54
C GLU A 109 -19.95 -19.98 -13.18
N ARG A 110 -19.14 -20.07 -14.24
CA ARG A 110 -18.86 -21.33 -14.95
C ARG A 110 -17.37 -21.60 -15.01
N VAL A 111 -17.02 -22.87 -15.02
CA VAL A 111 -15.67 -23.37 -15.32
C VAL A 111 -15.77 -24.41 -16.43
N GLY A 112 -14.77 -24.49 -17.29
CA GLY A 112 -14.66 -25.49 -18.34
C GLY A 112 -13.22 -25.77 -18.74
N VAL A 113 -13.04 -26.76 -19.59
CA VAL A 113 -11.74 -27.10 -20.21
C VAL A 113 -11.88 -27.02 -21.72
N VAL A 114 -10.85 -26.46 -22.35
CA VAL A 114 -10.69 -26.35 -23.81
C VAL A 114 -9.45 -27.13 -24.20
N ASP A 115 -9.58 -28.01 -25.18
CA ASP A 115 -8.44 -28.63 -25.86
C ASP A 115 -7.82 -27.60 -26.80
N THR A 116 -6.56 -27.21 -26.57
CA THR A 116 -5.92 -26.12 -27.32
C THR A 116 -5.54 -26.54 -28.73
N ALA A 117 -5.46 -27.83 -29.05
CA ALA A 117 -5.17 -28.27 -30.41
C ALA A 117 -6.39 -28.09 -31.33
N THR A 118 -7.60 -28.27 -30.79
CA THR A 118 -8.85 -28.24 -31.56
C THR A 118 -9.71 -27.01 -31.32
N GLY A 119 -9.54 -26.33 -30.19
CA GLY A 119 -10.44 -25.29 -29.69
C GLY A 119 -11.77 -25.83 -29.18
N GLU A 120 -11.94 -27.16 -29.07
CA GLU A 120 -13.18 -27.76 -28.60
C GLU A 120 -13.28 -27.66 -27.06
N GLN A 121 -14.42 -27.18 -26.58
CA GLN A 121 -14.73 -27.21 -25.16
C GLN A 121 -15.13 -28.62 -24.74
N THR A 122 -14.26 -29.32 -24.03
CA THR A 122 -14.49 -30.71 -23.57
C THR A 122 -15.68 -30.80 -22.61
N TRP A 123 -15.82 -29.82 -21.71
CA TRP A 123 -16.96 -29.70 -20.82
C TRP A 123 -17.10 -28.28 -20.23
N SER A 124 -18.26 -28.02 -19.62
CA SER A 124 -18.55 -26.80 -18.85
C SER A 124 -19.49 -27.09 -17.69
N ALA A 125 -19.14 -26.65 -16.48
CA ALA A 125 -19.93 -26.83 -15.27
C ALA A 125 -20.15 -25.50 -14.52
N PRO A 126 -21.28 -25.33 -13.82
CA PRO A 126 -21.48 -24.18 -12.95
C PRO A 126 -20.66 -24.32 -11.66
N LEU A 127 -19.97 -23.24 -11.25
CA LEU A 127 -19.31 -23.15 -9.95
C LEU A 127 -20.33 -23.16 -8.81
N ARG A 128 -19.96 -23.74 -7.67
CA ARG A 128 -20.87 -23.82 -6.52
C ARG A 128 -20.86 -22.54 -5.68
N ALA A 129 -19.71 -21.89 -5.58
CA ALA A 129 -19.51 -20.65 -4.83
C ALA A 129 -18.72 -19.63 -5.69
N PRO A 130 -19.30 -19.14 -6.80
CA PRO A 130 -18.61 -18.21 -7.68
C PRO A 130 -18.28 -16.92 -6.95
N ARG A 131 -17.04 -16.47 -7.09
CA ARG A 131 -16.61 -15.15 -6.62
C ARG A 131 -16.84 -14.18 -7.78
N ALA A 132 -17.57 -13.09 -7.51
CA ALA A 132 -17.64 -11.96 -8.43
C ALA A 132 -16.31 -11.16 -8.38
N ALA A 133 -15.18 -11.83 -8.58
CA ALA A 133 -13.89 -11.17 -8.66
C ALA A 133 -13.72 -10.71 -10.10
N TYR A 134 -13.83 -9.40 -10.32
CA TYR A 134 -13.43 -8.79 -11.57
C TYR A 134 -11.91 -8.93 -11.72
N LEU A 135 -11.55 -9.57 -12.83
CA LEU A 135 -10.28 -9.53 -13.53
C LEU A 135 -9.42 -8.28 -13.26
N THR A 136 -8.17 -8.54 -12.90
CA THR A 136 -6.93 -7.74 -13.13
C THR A 136 -6.01 -7.69 -11.92
N ALA A 137 -6.49 -7.93 -10.68
CA ALA A 137 -5.66 -7.77 -9.49
C ALA A 137 -5.19 -9.09 -8.84
N GLU A 138 -5.94 -10.19 -8.99
CA GLU A 138 -5.68 -11.43 -8.27
C GLU A 138 -5.19 -12.51 -9.26
N GLY A 139 -3.93 -12.94 -9.16
CA GLY A 139 -3.31 -13.93 -10.06
C GLY A 139 -4.01 -15.28 -10.06
N LEU A 140 -3.70 -16.10 -11.06
CA LEU A 140 -4.13 -17.49 -11.28
C LEU A 140 -5.29 -17.96 -10.35
N SER A 141 -6.49 -17.46 -10.62
CA SER A 141 -7.71 -17.92 -9.95
C SER A 141 -8.18 -19.29 -10.45
N ILE A 142 -7.51 -19.82 -11.47
CA ILE A 142 -7.81 -21.09 -12.12
C ILE A 142 -6.51 -21.78 -12.54
N GLY A 143 -6.43 -23.09 -12.32
CA GLY A 143 -5.30 -23.93 -12.67
C GLY A 143 -5.75 -25.28 -13.21
N VAL A 144 -4.95 -25.89 -14.07
CA VAL A 144 -5.25 -27.18 -14.70
C VAL A 144 -4.06 -28.12 -14.64
N THR A 145 -4.26 -29.32 -14.13
CA THR A 145 -3.33 -30.45 -14.20
C THR A 145 -3.83 -31.46 -15.23
N ASP A 146 -3.22 -32.64 -15.30
CA ASP A 146 -3.72 -33.73 -16.14
C ASP A 146 -5.03 -34.34 -15.62
N ALA A 147 -5.34 -34.15 -14.32
CA ALA A 147 -6.48 -34.79 -13.66
C ALA A 147 -7.51 -33.81 -13.09
N THR A 148 -7.09 -32.59 -12.73
CA THR A 148 -7.92 -31.65 -11.97
C THR A 148 -7.85 -30.22 -12.51
N VAL A 149 -9.02 -29.59 -12.60
CA VAL A 149 -9.17 -28.13 -12.67
C VAL A 149 -9.45 -27.63 -11.27
N THR A 150 -8.67 -26.64 -10.84
CA THR A 150 -8.84 -25.95 -9.58
C THR A 150 -9.32 -24.53 -9.83
N VAL A 151 -10.29 -24.05 -9.04
CA VAL A 151 -10.82 -22.68 -9.17
C VAL A 151 -10.95 -22.05 -7.79
N ALA A 152 -10.31 -20.89 -7.60
CA ALA A 152 -10.44 -20.08 -6.40
C ALA A 152 -11.86 -19.48 -6.30
N GLY A 153 -12.54 -19.77 -5.19
CA GLY A 153 -13.88 -19.34 -4.86
C GLY A 153 -13.89 -18.19 -3.85
N SER A 154 -14.98 -18.05 -3.07
CA SER A 154 -15.11 -16.97 -2.06
C SER A 154 -14.54 -17.32 -0.68
N CYS A 155 -14.06 -18.56 -0.47
CA CYS A 155 -13.60 -19.12 0.80
C CYS A 155 -12.89 -20.49 0.65
N ALA A 156 -12.63 -20.91 -0.59
CA ALA A 156 -12.32 -22.28 -0.92
C ALA A 156 -11.68 -22.37 -2.29
N VAL A 157 -10.95 -23.45 -2.54
CA VAL A 157 -10.59 -23.85 -3.91
C VAL A 157 -11.47 -25.03 -4.30
N GLU A 158 -12.32 -24.85 -5.32
CA GLU A 158 -13.13 -25.92 -5.90
C GLU A 158 -12.29 -26.79 -6.83
N ARG A 159 -12.53 -28.10 -6.80
CA ARG A 159 -11.80 -29.10 -7.59
C ARG A 159 -12.76 -29.83 -8.54
N TRP A 160 -12.36 -29.97 -9.79
CA TRP A 160 -13.16 -30.55 -10.86
C TRP A 160 -12.32 -31.52 -11.67
N ALA A 161 -12.85 -32.70 -12.02
CA ALA A 161 -12.13 -33.64 -12.86
C ALA A 161 -11.98 -33.10 -14.28
N VAL A 162 -10.75 -33.12 -14.81
CA VAL A 162 -10.42 -32.67 -16.16
C VAL A 162 -11.12 -33.52 -17.24
N ALA A 163 -11.33 -34.80 -16.98
CA ALA A 163 -11.90 -35.72 -17.98
C ALA A 163 -13.38 -35.47 -18.29
N ASP A 164 -14.20 -35.07 -17.30
CA ASP A 164 -15.66 -35.04 -17.42
C ASP A 164 -16.36 -33.88 -16.71
N GLY A 165 -15.60 -32.98 -16.06
CA GLY A 165 -16.16 -31.87 -15.30
C GLY A 165 -16.88 -32.30 -14.03
N ARG A 166 -16.64 -33.51 -13.51
CA ARG A 166 -17.22 -33.95 -12.23
C ARG A 166 -16.57 -33.22 -11.06
N PHE A 167 -17.39 -32.64 -10.20
CA PHE A 167 -16.93 -32.01 -8.95
C PHE A 167 -16.26 -33.04 -8.02
N LEU A 168 -15.04 -32.76 -7.60
CA LEU A 168 -14.21 -33.62 -6.74
C LEU A 168 -14.24 -33.20 -5.27
N GLY A 169 -14.59 -31.94 -4.98
CA GLY A 169 -14.65 -31.41 -3.62
C GLY A 169 -14.21 -29.95 -3.54
N SER A 170 -14.28 -29.38 -2.35
CA SER A 170 -13.75 -28.04 -2.05
C SER A 170 -12.66 -28.17 -0.99
N LEU A 171 -11.57 -27.43 -1.17
CA LEU A 171 -10.51 -27.26 -0.18
C LEU A 171 -10.85 -26.02 0.65
N VAL A 172 -11.01 -26.18 1.96
CA VAL A 172 -11.47 -25.12 2.87
C VAL A 172 -10.59 -25.07 4.11
N VAL A 173 -10.60 -23.94 4.82
CA VAL A 173 -10.00 -23.85 6.16
C VAL A 173 -10.98 -24.44 7.19
N PRO A 174 -10.60 -25.52 7.90
CA PRO A 174 -11.52 -26.23 8.81
C PRO A 174 -11.98 -25.41 10.03
N ASP A 175 -11.28 -24.31 10.35
CA ASP A 175 -11.42 -23.60 11.63
C ASP A 175 -12.13 -22.24 11.51
N VAL A 176 -12.80 -21.95 10.40
CA VAL A 176 -13.55 -20.69 10.23
C VAL A 176 -15.03 -20.94 10.55
N PRO A 177 -15.58 -20.39 11.66
CA PRO A 177 -17.00 -20.45 11.94
C PRO A 177 -17.84 -19.96 10.75
N ALA A 178 -18.91 -20.65 10.42
CA ALA A 178 -19.74 -20.35 9.24
C ALA A 178 -20.30 -18.92 9.23
N ASP A 179 -20.49 -18.31 10.40
CA ASP A 179 -20.94 -16.92 10.57
C ASP A 179 -19.81 -15.89 10.34
N ARG A 180 -18.54 -16.29 10.46
CA ARG A 180 -17.36 -15.45 10.18
C ARG A 180 -16.74 -15.69 8.81
N ALA A 181 -17.08 -16.79 8.14
CA ALA A 181 -16.54 -17.16 6.83
C ALA A 181 -16.60 -16.02 5.81
N ARG A 182 -17.71 -15.27 5.74
CA ARG A 182 -17.85 -14.15 4.79
C ARG A 182 -16.85 -13.01 4.97
N TRP A 183 -16.25 -12.85 6.15
CA TRP A 183 -15.31 -11.76 6.46
C TRP A 183 -13.87 -12.24 6.66
N ALA A 184 -13.69 -13.54 6.91
CA ALA A 184 -12.40 -14.16 7.20
C ALA A 184 -11.69 -14.70 5.95
N CYS A 185 -12.42 -14.93 4.85
CA CYS A 185 -11.84 -15.42 3.62
C CYS A 185 -11.22 -14.26 2.84
N ARG A 186 -9.90 -14.26 2.77
CA ARG A 186 -9.11 -13.24 2.08
C ARG A 186 -8.20 -13.97 1.11
N GLY A 187 -8.64 -14.17 -0.13
CA GLY A 187 -7.78 -14.60 -1.23
C GLY A 187 -7.32 -16.07 -1.19
N GLU A 188 -7.80 -16.85 -2.16
CA GLU A 188 -7.29 -18.16 -2.51
C GLU A 188 -6.64 -18.10 -3.90
N ALA A 189 -5.66 -18.95 -4.14
CA ALA A 189 -5.02 -19.04 -5.45
C ALA A 189 -4.66 -20.48 -5.78
N THR A 190 -4.36 -20.73 -7.05
CA THR A 190 -3.87 -22.02 -7.51
C THR A 190 -2.78 -21.84 -8.56
N THR A 191 -1.85 -22.77 -8.60
CA THR A 191 -0.75 -22.82 -9.60
C THR A 191 -1.02 -23.87 -10.68
N GLY A 192 -2.10 -24.64 -10.56
CA GLY A 192 -2.24 -25.93 -11.24
C GLY A 192 -2.03 -27.07 -10.24
N PRO A 193 -0.78 -27.46 -9.91
CA PRO A 193 -0.51 -28.59 -9.02
C PRO A 193 -0.73 -28.29 -7.53
N LEU A 194 -0.66 -27.02 -7.11
CA LEU A 194 -0.90 -26.59 -5.73
C LEU A 194 -2.08 -25.64 -5.64
N ALA A 195 -2.97 -25.91 -4.69
CA ALA A 195 -4.05 -25.02 -4.27
C ALA A 195 -3.71 -24.39 -2.92
N LEU A 196 -3.68 -23.05 -2.88
CA LEU A 196 -3.37 -22.25 -1.71
C LEU A 196 -4.67 -21.71 -1.10
N VAL A 197 -4.93 -22.06 0.17
CA VAL A 197 -6.13 -21.64 0.91
C VAL A 197 -5.68 -20.88 2.15
N ALA A 198 -5.97 -19.59 2.18
CA ALA A 198 -5.61 -18.70 3.27
C ALA A 198 -6.71 -18.64 4.35
N GLY A 199 -6.32 -18.42 5.61
CA GLY A 199 -7.24 -18.38 6.74
C GLY A 199 -6.72 -17.57 7.92
N PRO A 200 -7.54 -17.43 8.98
CA PRO A 200 -7.22 -16.60 10.14
C PRO A 200 -6.01 -17.09 10.95
N THR A 201 -5.63 -18.36 10.78
CA THR A 201 -4.51 -19.00 11.50
C THR A 201 -3.33 -19.37 10.58
N GLY A 202 -3.34 -18.91 9.33
CA GLY A 202 -2.23 -19.14 8.40
C GLY A 202 -2.67 -19.53 7.00
N LEU A 203 -1.69 -19.93 6.19
CA LEU A 203 -1.85 -20.38 4.82
C LEU A 203 -1.69 -21.90 4.76
N ARG A 204 -2.54 -22.59 4.01
CA ARG A 204 -2.42 -24.03 3.76
C ARG A 204 -2.27 -24.29 2.27
N ALA A 205 -1.42 -25.25 1.92
CA ALA A 205 -1.36 -25.76 0.57
C ALA A 205 -1.89 -27.18 0.48
N TYR A 206 -2.57 -27.46 -0.62
CA TYR A 206 -3.10 -28.77 -0.95
C TYR A 206 -2.59 -29.19 -2.31
N ASP A 207 -2.39 -30.49 -2.44
CA ASP A 207 -2.21 -31.13 -3.72
C ASP A 207 -3.50 -31.02 -4.54
N ALA A 208 -3.43 -30.43 -5.73
CA ALA A 208 -4.61 -30.20 -6.56
C ALA A 208 -5.30 -31.50 -7.01
N ASP A 209 -4.56 -32.61 -7.16
CA ASP A 209 -5.07 -33.87 -7.73
C ASP A 209 -5.63 -34.85 -6.70
N THR A 210 -5.05 -34.89 -5.52
CA THR A 210 -5.50 -35.74 -4.42
C THR A 210 -6.37 -34.96 -3.44
N GLY A 211 -6.15 -33.66 -3.29
CA GLY A 211 -6.74 -32.82 -2.25
C GLY A 211 -6.12 -33.03 -0.87
N ALA A 212 -5.01 -33.76 -0.79
CA ALA A 212 -4.27 -33.93 0.44
C ALA A 212 -3.58 -32.62 0.83
N GLU A 213 -3.63 -32.27 2.11
CA GLU A 213 -2.83 -31.16 2.65
C GLU A 213 -1.34 -31.51 2.50
N ARG A 214 -0.57 -30.58 1.91
CA ARG A 214 0.88 -30.71 1.72
C ARG A 214 1.62 -30.10 2.92
N TRP A 215 1.25 -28.88 3.27
CA TRP A 215 1.86 -28.12 4.35
C TRP A 215 0.93 -27.02 4.86
N THR A 216 1.26 -26.52 6.06
CA THR A 216 0.60 -25.38 6.70
C THR A 216 1.67 -24.38 7.15
N LEU A 217 1.57 -23.15 6.67
CA LEU A 217 2.36 -22.00 7.10
C LEU A 217 1.55 -21.23 8.17
N PRO A 218 1.93 -21.28 9.45
CA PRO A 218 1.19 -20.59 10.52
C PRO A 218 1.33 -19.08 10.41
N GLY A 219 0.28 -18.36 10.78
CA GLY A 219 0.27 -16.89 10.83
C GLY A 219 -1.10 -16.36 11.22
N THR A 220 -1.27 -15.06 11.26
CA THR A 220 -2.56 -14.41 11.52
C THR A 220 -3.06 -13.69 10.27
N ASP A 221 -4.36 -13.80 10.00
CA ASP A 221 -5.04 -13.12 8.90
C ASP A 221 -4.37 -13.33 7.52
N ALA A 222 -3.95 -14.57 7.24
CA ALA A 222 -3.27 -14.87 5.98
C ALA A 222 -4.19 -14.59 4.79
N ALA A 223 -3.62 -14.06 3.71
CA ALA A 223 -4.29 -13.85 2.44
C ALA A 223 -3.37 -14.04 1.25
N VAL A 224 -3.82 -14.74 0.20
CA VAL A 224 -3.11 -14.77 -1.07
C VAL A 224 -3.74 -13.76 -2.01
N ALA A 225 -3.04 -12.66 -2.28
CA ALA A 225 -3.54 -11.67 -3.22
C ALA A 225 -3.31 -12.13 -4.66
N ARG A 226 -2.14 -12.71 -4.97
CA ARG A 226 -1.76 -13.11 -6.33
C ARG A 226 -0.65 -14.16 -6.32
N VAL A 227 -0.71 -15.09 -7.26
CA VAL A 227 0.44 -15.93 -7.64
C VAL A 227 1.02 -15.34 -8.92
N HIS A 228 2.30 -15.00 -8.88
CA HIS A 228 3.04 -14.38 -9.97
C HIS A 228 3.75 -15.41 -10.86
N SER A 229 4.29 -16.46 -10.25
CA SER A 229 4.89 -17.60 -10.95
C SER A 229 4.63 -18.88 -10.16
N ALA A 230 4.47 -20.00 -10.86
CA ALA A 230 4.42 -21.33 -10.26
C ALA A 230 5.82 -21.93 -10.06
N GLU A 231 6.79 -21.53 -10.88
CA GLU A 231 8.16 -22.03 -10.86
C GLU A 231 9.16 -20.87 -11.10
N PRO A 232 9.86 -20.39 -10.05
CA PRO A 232 9.62 -20.69 -8.63
C PRO A 232 8.22 -20.21 -8.17
N LEU A 233 7.73 -20.75 -7.05
CA LEU A 233 6.42 -20.36 -6.50
C LEU A 233 6.50 -18.97 -5.88
N LEU A 234 6.17 -17.96 -6.67
CA LEU A 234 6.25 -16.55 -6.32
C LEU A 234 4.85 -16.01 -5.98
N VAL A 235 4.66 -15.56 -4.75
CA VAL A 235 3.33 -15.25 -4.19
C VAL A 235 3.30 -13.87 -3.54
N ASP A 236 2.30 -13.05 -3.89
CA ASP A 236 1.88 -11.87 -3.13
C ASP A 236 1.01 -12.35 -1.95
N LEU A 237 1.67 -12.45 -0.79
CA LEU A 237 1.16 -13.05 0.43
C LEU A 237 1.03 -11.98 1.52
N ASP A 238 -0.17 -11.82 2.08
CA ASP A 238 -0.39 -11.19 3.38
C ASP A 238 -0.33 -12.26 4.47
N ILE A 239 0.55 -12.09 5.45
CA ILE A 239 0.61 -12.94 6.63
C ILE A 239 1.12 -12.14 7.82
N ASP A 240 0.45 -12.28 8.97
CA ASP A 240 0.71 -11.46 10.16
C ASP A 240 0.60 -9.95 9.90
N GLY A 241 -0.27 -9.60 8.95
CA GLY A 241 -0.50 -8.24 8.44
C GLY A 241 0.58 -7.75 7.47
N VAL A 242 1.61 -8.54 7.18
CA VAL A 242 2.65 -8.20 6.21
C VAL A 242 2.25 -8.73 4.84
N ARG A 243 1.74 -7.84 3.98
CA ARG A 243 1.59 -8.13 2.55
C ARG A 243 2.91 -7.87 1.83
N ALA A 244 3.42 -8.86 1.10
CA ALA A 244 4.65 -8.75 0.30
C ALA A 244 4.71 -9.84 -0.77
N VAL A 245 5.52 -9.62 -1.80
CA VAL A 245 5.91 -10.69 -2.73
C VAL A 245 7.03 -11.51 -2.09
N ARG A 246 6.89 -12.84 -2.10
CA ARG A 246 7.89 -13.78 -1.58
C ARG A 246 7.92 -15.04 -2.43
N GLU A 247 9.08 -15.66 -2.52
CA GLU A 247 9.15 -17.06 -2.94
C GLU A 247 8.68 -17.96 -1.78
N LEU A 248 7.89 -18.99 -2.09
CA LEU A 248 7.54 -20.05 -1.16
C LEU A 248 8.13 -21.37 -1.65
N ASP A 249 8.74 -22.15 -0.77
CA ASP A 249 9.10 -23.52 -1.11
C ASP A 249 7.81 -24.33 -1.38
N PRO A 250 7.60 -24.86 -2.61
CA PRO A 250 6.36 -25.57 -2.95
C PRO A 250 6.18 -26.88 -2.17
N ALA A 251 7.26 -27.49 -1.67
CA ALA A 251 7.24 -28.74 -0.92
C ALA A 251 7.02 -28.53 0.59
N THR A 252 7.55 -27.46 1.17
CA THR A 252 7.51 -27.22 2.63
C THR A 252 6.64 -26.05 3.06
N GLY A 253 6.34 -25.12 2.15
CA GLY A 253 5.66 -23.85 2.44
C GLY A 253 6.53 -22.83 3.18
N ALA A 254 7.83 -23.11 3.32
CA ALA A 254 8.76 -22.18 3.96
C ALA A 254 8.85 -20.89 3.12
N PRO A 255 8.58 -19.71 3.72
CA PRO A 255 8.69 -18.45 3.02
C PRO A 255 10.16 -18.03 2.89
N GLY A 256 10.54 -17.60 1.69
CA GLY A 256 11.76 -16.85 1.44
C GLY A 256 11.72 -15.42 2.02
N PRO A 257 12.75 -14.61 1.75
CA PRO A 257 12.77 -13.21 2.15
C PRO A 257 11.61 -12.43 1.52
N VAL A 258 11.33 -11.25 2.08
CA VAL A 258 10.48 -10.26 1.40
C VAL A 258 11.24 -9.73 0.20
N LEU A 259 10.67 -9.87 -1.00
CA LEU A 259 11.24 -9.29 -2.21
C LEU A 259 10.82 -7.83 -2.30
N GLY A 260 11.81 -6.94 -2.28
CA GLY A 260 11.55 -5.51 -2.33
C GLY A 260 10.72 -5.07 -1.14
N ARG A 261 9.59 -4.40 -1.35
CA ARG A 261 8.85 -3.71 -0.29
C ARG A 261 7.52 -4.36 0.05
N THR A 262 7.10 -4.17 1.30
CA THR A 262 5.76 -4.61 1.71
C THR A 262 4.72 -3.83 0.91
N LEU A 263 3.70 -4.53 0.40
CA LEU A 263 2.69 -3.96 -0.49
C LEU A 263 1.54 -3.36 0.33
N PRO A 264 0.85 -2.34 -0.19
CA PRO A 264 -0.35 -1.79 0.45
C PRO A 264 -1.42 -2.88 0.63
N THR A 265 -2.09 -2.91 1.78
CA THR A 265 -3.22 -3.83 2.02
C THR A 265 -4.46 -3.48 1.18
N ILE A 266 -4.54 -2.26 0.64
CA ILE A 266 -5.65 -1.74 -0.17
C ILE A 266 -5.09 -1.21 -1.49
N GLY A 267 -5.26 -1.95 -2.58
CA GLY A 267 -4.89 -1.48 -3.92
C GLY A 267 -4.06 -2.47 -4.75
N ARG A 268 -3.87 -2.08 -6.03
CA ARG A 268 -3.06 -2.78 -7.03
C ARG A 268 -1.61 -2.87 -6.53
N GLY A 269 -1.08 -4.09 -6.42
CA GLY A 269 0.27 -4.39 -5.91
C GLY A 269 1.34 -4.10 -6.97
N ALA A 270 2.45 -4.84 -6.93
CA ALA A 270 3.27 -4.97 -8.15
C ALA A 270 2.37 -5.57 -9.23
N ASP A 271 2.14 -4.84 -10.33
CA ASP A 271 1.24 -5.35 -11.37
C ASP A 271 1.88 -6.51 -12.13
N VAL A 272 3.22 -6.63 -12.08
CA VAL A 272 3.98 -7.76 -12.62
C VAL A 272 5.17 -8.07 -11.70
N ALA A 273 5.47 -9.35 -11.52
CA ALA A 273 6.70 -9.82 -10.90
C ALA A 273 7.11 -11.11 -11.61
N ASP A 274 8.20 -11.09 -12.37
CA ASP A 274 8.68 -12.23 -13.14
C ASP A 274 10.01 -12.72 -12.57
N PRO A 275 10.21 -14.04 -12.43
CA PRO A 275 11.53 -14.60 -12.11
C PRO A 275 12.49 -14.42 -13.29
N VAL A 276 13.72 -13.99 -13.02
CA VAL A 276 14.76 -13.69 -14.02
C VAL A 276 16.12 -14.17 -13.51
N GLY A 277 16.51 -15.39 -13.92
CA GLY A 277 17.71 -16.03 -13.37
C GLY A 277 17.54 -16.26 -11.86
N ASP A 278 18.47 -15.73 -11.06
CA ASP A 278 18.45 -15.80 -9.59
C ASP A 278 17.72 -14.61 -8.94
N GLY A 279 17.11 -13.74 -9.74
CA GLY A 279 16.39 -12.56 -9.27
C GLY A 279 14.90 -12.56 -9.63
N VAL A 280 14.20 -11.55 -9.16
CA VAL A 280 12.81 -11.25 -9.50
C VAL A 280 12.74 -9.82 -9.98
N VAL A 281 12.03 -9.57 -11.07
CA VAL A 281 11.83 -8.22 -11.62
C VAL A 281 10.37 -7.87 -11.57
N GLY A 282 10.05 -6.68 -11.10
CA GLY A 282 8.67 -6.24 -11.01
C GLY A 282 8.49 -4.76 -11.28
N ILE A 283 7.23 -4.41 -11.52
CA ILE A 283 6.81 -3.04 -11.79
C ILE A 283 5.92 -2.57 -10.66
N TYR A 284 6.20 -1.38 -10.15
CA TYR A 284 5.25 -0.63 -9.35
C TYR A 284 4.64 0.48 -10.20
N HIS A 285 3.30 0.50 -10.33
CA HIS A 285 2.57 1.51 -11.10
C HIS A 285 2.53 2.90 -10.44
N ARG A 286 3.30 3.08 -9.38
CA ARG A 286 3.64 4.35 -8.75
C ARG A 286 5.04 4.15 -8.20
N GLY A 287 5.88 5.19 -8.23
CA GLY A 287 7.09 5.21 -7.42
C GLY A 287 6.78 4.80 -5.98
N ALA A 288 7.78 4.29 -5.27
CA ALA A 288 7.71 4.08 -3.84
C ALA A 288 7.21 5.37 -3.14
N GLY A 289 5.93 5.39 -2.77
CA GLY A 289 5.25 6.58 -2.28
C GLY A 289 4.47 7.38 -3.36
N PRO A 290 3.44 8.13 -2.94
CA PRO A 290 2.60 8.90 -3.85
C PRO A 290 3.28 10.20 -4.33
N LEU A 291 4.40 10.07 -5.05
CA LEU A 291 4.98 11.14 -5.84
C LEU A 291 3.98 11.48 -6.96
N ARG A 292 3.15 12.51 -6.74
CA ARG A 292 2.18 12.99 -7.72
C ARG A 292 2.88 13.83 -8.79
N GLY A 293 3.48 13.13 -9.73
CA GLY A 293 3.96 13.65 -11.00
C GLY A 293 4.17 12.45 -11.89
N THR A 294 3.50 12.44 -13.05
CA THR A 294 3.71 11.50 -14.18
C THR A 294 3.38 10.01 -13.94
N TYR A 295 3.00 9.33 -15.03
CA TYR A 295 2.66 7.90 -15.06
C TYR A 295 3.95 7.06 -15.01
N ASP A 296 4.87 7.42 -14.12
CA ASP A 296 6.20 6.82 -14.12
C ASP A 296 6.09 5.50 -13.36
N SER A 297 5.97 4.42 -14.13
CA SER A 297 6.26 3.09 -13.63
C SER A 297 7.71 3.06 -13.15
N VAL A 298 7.97 2.31 -12.09
CA VAL A 298 9.34 2.02 -11.69
C VAL A 298 9.53 0.54 -11.85
N VAL A 299 10.52 0.16 -12.66
CA VAL A 299 10.94 -1.22 -12.82
C VAL A 299 12.09 -1.46 -11.86
N ARG A 300 11.98 -2.50 -11.05
CA ARG A 300 12.96 -2.88 -10.03
C ARG A 300 13.32 -4.34 -10.22
N GLY A 301 14.55 -4.67 -9.89
CA GLY A 301 14.96 -6.06 -9.72
C GLY A 301 15.45 -6.30 -8.30
N TRP A 302 15.13 -7.48 -7.80
CA TRP A 302 15.50 -7.97 -6.48
C TRP A 302 16.27 -9.27 -6.63
N ASP A 303 17.25 -9.47 -5.78
CA ASP A 303 17.87 -10.77 -5.58
C ASP A 303 16.89 -11.69 -4.85
N ALA A 304 16.63 -12.89 -5.37
CA ALA A 304 15.59 -13.76 -4.81
C ALA A 304 15.99 -14.37 -3.46
N GLU A 305 17.30 -14.55 -3.22
CA GLU A 305 17.83 -15.19 -2.00
C GLU A 305 17.83 -14.25 -0.79
N SER A 306 18.22 -13.00 -0.99
CA SER A 306 18.27 -11.96 0.05
C SER A 306 16.99 -11.12 0.12
N GLY A 307 16.29 -10.97 -1.00
CA GLY A 307 15.17 -10.03 -1.16
C GLY A 307 15.59 -8.57 -1.34
N ASP A 308 16.89 -8.30 -1.35
CA ASP A 308 17.45 -6.96 -1.50
C ASP A 308 17.23 -6.44 -2.92
N GLU A 309 17.06 -5.12 -3.05
CA GLU A 309 16.95 -4.46 -4.34
C GLU A 309 18.32 -4.35 -5.01
N ASP A 310 18.46 -5.01 -6.16
CA ASP A 310 19.68 -4.98 -6.98
C ASP A 310 19.75 -3.71 -7.82
N TRP A 311 18.62 -3.30 -8.40
CA TRP A 311 18.56 -2.16 -9.31
C TRP A 311 17.16 -1.58 -9.41
N VAL A 312 17.11 -0.32 -9.81
CA VAL A 312 15.88 0.44 -10.02
C VAL A 312 16.01 1.32 -11.27
N ARG A 313 14.93 1.40 -12.05
CA ARG A 313 14.81 2.26 -13.22
C ARG A 313 13.48 3.00 -13.20
N VAL A 314 13.53 4.33 -13.28
CA VAL A 314 12.34 5.12 -13.66
C VAL A 314 12.02 4.81 -15.11
N ALA A 315 10.83 4.28 -15.36
CA ALA A 315 10.29 4.13 -16.69
C ALA A 315 9.70 5.48 -17.13
N ASP A 316 10.55 6.36 -17.62
CA ASP A 316 10.15 7.62 -18.27
C ASP A 316 9.51 7.28 -19.63
N GLY A 317 8.24 6.86 -19.61
CA GLY A 317 7.54 6.31 -20.79
C GLY A 317 8.12 4.98 -21.30
N ASP A 318 8.76 4.19 -20.43
CA ASP A 318 9.10 2.80 -20.72
C ASP A 318 7.92 1.88 -20.33
N ASP A 319 7.55 0.95 -21.19
CA ASP A 319 6.61 -0.13 -20.89
C ASP A 319 7.40 -1.38 -20.50
N TYR A 320 7.00 -2.07 -19.44
CA TYR A 320 7.56 -3.40 -19.18
C TYR A 320 6.94 -4.42 -20.12
N LEU A 321 7.77 -5.14 -20.85
CA LEU A 321 7.30 -6.10 -21.84
C LEU A 321 7.25 -7.54 -21.30
N GLY A 322 7.95 -7.82 -20.20
CA GLY A 322 8.13 -9.15 -19.66
C GLY A 322 9.61 -9.47 -19.43
N SER A 323 9.86 -10.61 -18.78
CA SER A 323 11.22 -11.13 -18.62
C SER A 323 11.33 -12.60 -19.03
N ASP A 324 12.55 -13.05 -19.32
CA ASP A 324 12.92 -14.46 -19.50
C ASP A 324 14.30 -14.75 -18.89
N ALA A 325 14.79 -15.98 -19.06
CA ALA A 325 16.13 -16.37 -18.62
C ALA A 325 17.27 -15.53 -19.25
N ARG A 326 17.03 -14.78 -20.33
CA ARG A 326 18.01 -13.89 -20.98
C ARG A 326 17.96 -12.46 -20.43
N GLY A 327 16.92 -12.09 -19.69
CA GLY A 327 16.80 -10.80 -19.02
C GLY A 327 15.42 -10.18 -19.09
N THR A 328 15.37 -8.89 -18.77
CA THR A 328 14.15 -8.09 -18.73
C THR A 328 14.05 -7.19 -19.95
N ASP A 329 12.91 -7.22 -20.63
CA ASP A 329 12.61 -6.38 -21.78
C ASP A 329 11.74 -5.17 -21.40
N LEU A 330 12.13 -4.00 -21.88
CA LEU A 330 11.35 -2.76 -21.81
C LEU A 330 11.09 -2.22 -23.22
N GLY A 331 9.91 -1.67 -23.44
CA GLY A 331 9.54 -0.93 -24.63
C GLY A 331 9.59 0.57 -24.36
N ARG A 332 9.90 1.39 -25.37
CA ARG A 332 9.92 2.84 -25.24
C ARG A 332 9.35 3.50 -26.48
N SER A 333 8.31 4.31 -26.29
CA SER A 333 7.80 5.18 -27.35
C SER A 333 8.71 6.39 -27.55
N VAL A 334 9.13 6.65 -28.79
CA VAL A 334 9.97 7.80 -29.14
C VAL A 334 9.32 8.69 -30.20
N ASP A 335 9.64 9.99 -30.15
CA ASP A 335 9.22 10.95 -31.18
C ASP A 335 10.07 10.79 -32.44
N ARG A 336 9.44 10.92 -33.61
CA ARG A 336 10.16 11.08 -34.86
C ARG A 336 10.43 12.56 -35.12
N ASP A 337 11.70 12.93 -35.31
CA ASP A 337 12.09 14.30 -35.63
C ASP A 337 11.28 14.87 -36.82
N GLY A 338 10.58 15.98 -36.59
CA GLY A 338 10.04 16.86 -37.64
C GLY A 338 8.81 16.41 -38.42
N GLY A 339 8.15 15.29 -38.08
CA GLY A 339 7.11 14.72 -38.98
C GLY A 339 5.91 13.98 -38.36
N GLY A 340 5.76 13.93 -37.04
CA GLY A 340 4.57 13.32 -36.42
C GLY A 340 4.47 11.79 -36.51
N GLY A 341 5.54 11.11 -36.91
CA GLY A 341 5.65 9.64 -36.84
C GLY A 341 6.02 9.14 -35.43
N TYR A 342 5.76 7.86 -35.18
CA TYR A 342 6.12 7.16 -33.94
C TYR A 342 7.17 6.08 -34.23
N GLY A 343 8.01 5.79 -33.24
CA GLY A 343 8.84 4.60 -33.23
C GLY A 343 8.80 3.97 -31.84
N TYR A 344 9.07 2.66 -31.77
CA TYR A 344 9.08 1.92 -30.52
C TYR A 344 10.41 1.19 -30.35
N TRP A 345 11.15 1.52 -29.30
CA TRP A 345 12.45 0.92 -29.01
C TRP A 345 12.28 -0.21 -28.01
N VAL A 346 12.93 -1.34 -28.27
CA VAL A 346 13.00 -2.45 -27.32
C VAL A 346 14.38 -2.48 -26.70
N LEU A 347 14.40 -2.47 -25.37
CA LEU A 347 15.56 -2.47 -24.52
C LEU A 347 15.60 -3.75 -23.71
N ARG A 348 16.79 -4.28 -23.44
CA ARG A 348 16.98 -5.42 -22.55
C ARG A 348 18.06 -5.16 -21.53
N ARG A 349 17.79 -5.54 -20.28
CA ARG A 349 18.79 -5.73 -19.24
C ARG A 349 19.04 -7.21 -19.06
N GLU A 350 20.23 -7.65 -19.41
CA GLU A 350 20.69 -9.03 -19.17
C GLU A 350 20.97 -9.24 -17.67
N PRO A 351 20.82 -10.47 -17.13
CA PRO A 351 21.21 -10.77 -15.76
C PRO A 351 22.66 -10.36 -15.46
N GLY A 352 22.89 -9.74 -14.30
CA GLY A 352 24.23 -9.29 -13.87
C GLY A 352 24.78 -8.05 -14.57
N ARG A 353 23.98 -7.31 -15.35
CA ARG A 353 24.38 -6.04 -15.97
C ARG A 353 23.73 -4.83 -15.33
N ASP A 354 24.42 -3.71 -15.30
CA ASP A 354 23.86 -2.46 -14.75
C ASP A 354 23.12 -1.61 -15.80
N ASP A 355 23.30 -1.92 -17.09
CA ASP A 355 22.78 -1.15 -18.22
C ASP A 355 21.71 -1.89 -19.03
N PHE A 356 20.73 -1.12 -19.53
CA PHE A 356 19.82 -1.56 -20.58
C PHE A 356 20.45 -1.31 -21.95
N ARG A 357 20.31 -2.29 -22.84
CA ARG A 357 20.86 -2.26 -24.20
C ARG A 357 19.76 -2.42 -25.22
N THR A 358 19.95 -1.85 -26.41
CA THR A 358 18.95 -1.96 -27.47
C THR A 358 18.90 -3.38 -28.03
N VAL A 359 17.71 -3.96 -28.05
CA VAL A 359 17.38 -5.18 -28.77
C VAL A 359 17.09 -4.84 -30.23
N GLY A 360 16.32 -3.78 -30.46
CA GLY A 360 16.00 -3.22 -31.77
C GLY A 360 14.91 -2.17 -31.68
N TRP A 361 14.37 -1.76 -32.82
CA TRP A 361 13.27 -0.80 -32.87
C TRP A 361 12.23 -1.16 -33.94
N ILE A 362 11.03 -0.63 -33.77
CA ILE A 362 9.86 -0.83 -34.64
C ILE A 362 9.50 0.52 -35.26
N GLU A 363 9.30 0.55 -36.58
CA GLU A 363 8.81 1.72 -37.33
C GLU A 363 7.27 1.78 -37.34
N ASP A 364 6.67 1.72 -36.14
CA ASP A 364 5.23 1.74 -35.97
C ASP A 364 4.84 2.36 -34.60
N LEU A 365 3.59 2.80 -34.49
CA LEU A 365 2.98 3.19 -33.23
C LEU A 365 2.53 1.94 -32.48
N VAL A 366 3.25 1.57 -31.42
CA VAL A 366 2.81 0.52 -30.50
C VAL A 366 1.91 1.15 -29.45
N LEU A 367 0.62 0.79 -29.47
CA LEU A 367 -0.33 1.18 -28.43
C LEU A 367 -0.36 0.17 -27.29
N GLU A 368 -0.26 -1.11 -27.66
CA GLU A 368 -0.32 -2.23 -26.72
C GLU A 368 0.63 -3.33 -27.18
N SER A 369 1.16 -4.08 -26.21
CA SER A 369 2.15 -5.11 -26.46
C SER A 369 2.01 -6.33 -25.52
N ALA A 370 2.45 -7.47 -26.02
CA ALA A 370 2.61 -8.75 -25.34
C ALA A 370 3.98 -9.30 -25.66
N ARG A 371 4.67 -9.87 -24.67
CA ARG A 371 5.77 -10.77 -24.95
C ARG A 371 5.29 -12.22 -24.84
N VAL A 372 5.51 -13.00 -25.89
CA VAL A 372 5.19 -14.43 -25.95
C VAL A 372 6.40 -15.17 -26.49
N GLY A 373 7.11 -15.90 -25.64
CA GLY A 373 8.35 -16.57 -26.04
C GLY A 373 9.39 -15.56 -26.54
N ASP A 374 9.83 -15.71 -27.79
CA ASP A 374 10.73 -14.79 -28.48
C ASP A 374 10.02 -13.77 -29.38
N LEU A 375 8.68 -13.65 -29.27
CA LEU A 375 7.88 -12.70 -30.02
C LEU A 375 7.43 -11.53 -29.14
N LEU A 376 7.50 -10.33 -29.69
CA LEU A 376 6.80 -9.15 -29.22
C LEU A 376 5.58 -8.94 -30.11
N ILE A 377 4.41 -9.30 -29.61
CA ILE A 377 3.13 -9.12 -30.28
C ILE A 377 2.64 -7.72 -29.94
N THR A 378 2.39 -6.90 -30.95
CA THR A 378 1.95 -5.51 -30.77
C THR A 378 0.69 -5.23 -31.55
N SER A 379 -0.08 -4.24 -31.11
CA SER A 379 -1.07 -3.59 -31.95
C SER A 379 -0.79 -2.10 -32.08
N GLY A 380 -0.95 -1.63 -33.31
CA GLY A 380 -0.71 -0.25 -33.72
C GLY A 380 -1.81 0.30 -34.62
N ASP A 381 -1.72 1.60 -34.87
CA ASP A 381 -2.42 2.42 -35.89
C ASP A 381 -3.97 2.48 -35.95
N PHE A 382 -4.72 1.96 -34.96
CA PHE A 382 -6.19 1.87 -34.96
C PHE A 382 -6.79 1.04 -36.12
N SER A 383 -5.99 0.43 -36.99
CA SER A 383 -6.50 -0.39 -38.10
C SER A 383 -7.00 -1.77 -37.65
N GLY A 384 -6.73 -2.16 -36.40
CA GLY A 384 -7.03 -3.51 -35.89
C GLY A 384 -6.05 -4.57 -36.37
N THR A 385 -4.90 -4.17 -36.92
CA THR A 385 -3.81 -5.09 -37.22
C THR A 385 -3.02 -5.42 -35.96
N THR A 386 -2.65 -6.69 -35.83
CA THR A 386 -1.73 -7.20 -34.83
C THR A 386 -0.50 -7.72 -35.55
N THR A 387 0.67 -7.28 -35.13
CA THR A 387 1.96 -7.65 -35.72
C THR A 387 2.85 -8.25 -34.65
N ALA A 388 3.46 -9.39 -34.95
CA ALA A 388 4.49 -9.98 -34.10
C ALA A 388 5.88 -9.69 -34.65
N TYR A 389 6.76 -9.24 -33.77
CA TYR A 389 8.15 -8.95 -34.05
C TYR A 389 9.05 -9.97 -33.35
N ARG A 390 10.07 -10.51 -34.03
CA ARG A 390 11.05 -11.37 -33.39
C ARG A 390 11.97 -10.54 -32.49
N LEU A 391 12.10 -10.96 -31.24
CA LEU A 391 13.07 -10.43 -30.28
C LEU A 391 14.39 -11.18 -30.43
N PRO A 392 15.41 -10.60 -31.10
CA PRO A 392 16.70 -11.25 -31.23
C PRO A 392 17.30 -11.52 -29.85
N GLY A 393 17.97 -12.67 -29.69
CA GLY A 393 18.69 -12.99 -28.47
C GLY A 393 19.98 -12.18 -28.24
N LYS A 394 20.24 -11.16 -29.06
CA LYS A 394 21.45 -10.33 -28.99
C LYS A 394 21.06 -8.87 -28.80
N THR A 395 21.82 -8.17 -27.98
CA THR A 395 21.70 -6.72 -27.76
C THR A 395 22.83 -5.95 -28.42
N VAL A 396 22.61 -4.68 -28.73
CA VAL A 396 23.62 -3.73 -29.22
C VAL A 396 23.76 -2.55 -28.27
N ALA A 397 24.99 -2.01 -28.16
CA ALA A 397 25.30 -0.88 -27.30
C ALA A 397 24.94 0.45 -27.97
N VAL A 398 23.66 0.63 -28.30
CA VAL A 398 23.10 1.88 -28.81
C VAL A 398 22.29 2.50 -27.67
N ALA A 399 22.50 3.79 -27.42
CA ALA A 399 21.68 4.50 -26.44
C ALA A 399 20.28 4.70 -27.02
N ALA A 400 19.25 4.22 -26.33
CA ALA A 400 17.88 4.55 -26.72
C ALA A 400 17.69 6.07 -26.75
N PRO A 401 16.96 6.60 -27.75
CA PRO A 401 16.52 7.98 -27.73
C PRO A 401 15.76 8.30 -26.44
N ARG A 402 15.67 9.60 -26.15
CA ARG A 402 14.78 10.07 -25.09
C ARG A 402 13.35 9.68 -25.43
N SER A 403 12.61 9.28 -24.41
CA SER A 403 11.19 8.97 -24.54
C SER A 403 10.43 10.16 -25.08
N LYS A 404 9.32 9.88 -25.76
CA LYS A 404 8.30 10.86 -26.11
C LYS A 404 7.52 11.26 -24.87
N ASP A 405 8.19 11.88 -23.91
CA ASP A 405 7.49 12.45 -22.77
C ASP A 405 6.65 13.64 -23.26
N ARG A 406 5.33 13.44 -23.32
CA ARG A 406 4.37 14.47 -23.75
C ARG A 406 4.37 15.66 -22.79
N SER A 407 4.95 15.51 -21.61
CA SER A 407 5.25 16.58 -20.67
C SER A 407 6.76 16.73 -20.60
N ARG A 408 7.37 17.61 -21.40
CA ARG A 408 8.70 18.13 -21.04
C ARG A 408 8.57 18.73 -19.65
N THR A 409 8.91 17.95 -18.63
CA THR A 409 9.00 18.45 -17.27
C THR A 409 10.12 19.48 -17.32
N PRO A 410 9.84 20.77 -17.08
CA PRO A 410 10.89 21.77 -17.10
C PRO A 410 12.00 21.35 -16.16
N GLU A 411 13.25 21.60 -16.53
CA GLU A 411 14.37 21.26 -15.65
C GLU A 411 14.17 21.93 -14.28
N PRO A 412 14.32 21.18 -13.17
CA PRO A 412 14.22 21.74 -11.82
C PRO A 412 15.20 22.90 -11.66
N ALA A 413 14.81 23.92 -10.87
CA ALA A 413 15.71 25.02 -10.57
C ALA A 413 16.86 24.55 -9.65
N ASP A 414 17.97 25.29 -9.64
CA ASP A 414 19.06 25.03 -8.70
C ASP A 414 18.53 25.06 -7.25
N GLY A 415 18.71 23.95 -6.52
CA GLY A 415 18.25 23.77 -5.14
C GLY A 415 16.91 23.05 -4.98
N ASP A 416 16.15 22.85 -6.07
CA ASP A 416 14.99 21.94 -6.07
C ASP A 416 15.45 20.50 -5.90
N LEU A 417 14.77 19.75 -5.05
CA LEU A 417 15.00 18.31 -4.92
C LEU A 417 14.49 17.60 -6.17
N ARG A 418 15.36 16.76 -6.74
CA ARG A 418 15.01 15.94 -7.90
C ARG A 418 14.33 14.66 -7.41
N PRO A 419 13.15 14.29 -7.94
CA PRO A 419 12.60 12.98 -7.67
C PRO A 419 13.55 11.92 -8.25
N GLY A 420 14.34 11.29 -7.38
CA GLY A 420 15.22 10.19 -7.76
C GLY A 420 14.50 8.85 -7.55
N PRO A 421 14.62 7.87 -8.45
CA PRO A 421 14.04 6.52 -8.24
C PRO A 421 14.52 5.82 -6.96
N GLN A 422 15.74 6.16 -6.55
CA GLN A 422 16.44 5.61 -5.38
C GLN A 422 16.04 6.31 -4.07
N VAL A 423 15.31 7.41 -4.16
CA VAL A 423 14.88 8.18 -3.00
C VAL A 423 13.65 7.49 -2.42
N ASP A 424 13.82 6.85 -1.26
CA ASP A 424 12.75 6.15 -0.56
C ASP A 424 12.43 6.83 0.79
N PRO A 425 11.50 7.79 0.80
CA PRO A 425 11.14 8.50 2.02
C PRO A 425 10.50 7.58 3.06
N CYS A 426 9.86 6.47 2.66
CA CYS A 426 9.26 5.56 3.63
C CYS A 426 10.32 4.76 4.39
N ALA A 427 11.38 4.32 3.69
CA ALA A 427 12.45 3.51 4.27
C ALA A 427 13.28 4.30 5.30
N ALA A 428 13.25 5.63 5.23
CA ALA A 428 13.91 6.49 6.20
C ALA A 428 13.22 6.53 7.56
N VAL A 429 11.94 6.15 7.66
CA VAL A 429 11.23 6.08 8.96
C VAL A 429 11.85 4.98 9.82
N ALA A 430 12.52 5.38 10.90
CA ALA A 430 13.34 4.47 11.67
C ALA A 430 12.48 3.47 12.47
N PRO A 431 13.00 2.25 12.71
CA PRO A 431 12.33 1.29 13.59
C PRO A 431 12.04 1.86 14.99
N SER A 432 12.93 2.67 15.57
CA SER A 432 12.69 3.34 16.86
C SER A 432 11.48 4.28 16.84
N THR A 433 11.22 4.94 15.71
CA THR A 433 10.04 5.79 15.52
C THR A 433 8.77 4.96 15.48
N LEU A 434 8.81 3.82 14.78
CA LEU A 434 7.71 2.84 14.78
C LEU A 434 7.46 2.26 16.18
N GLU A 435 8.51 1.92 16.95
CA GLU A 435 8.39 1.46 18.34
C GLU A 435 7.77 2.52 19.27
N ALA A 436 8.17 3.79 19.11
CA ALA A 436 7.64 4.91 19.87
C ALA A 436 6.13 5.12 19.62
N LEU A 437 5.70 4.92 18.37
CA LEU A 437 4.29 4.88 17.96
C LEU A 437 3.62 3.52 18.27
N GLY A 438 4.40 2.55 18.73
CA GLY A 438 3.96 1.28 19.27
C GLY A 438 3.87 0.13 18.30
N PHE A 439 4.21 0.32 17.03
CA PHE A 439 4.29 -0.78 16.08
C PHE A 439 5.41 -1.72 16.52
N ARG A 440 5.09 -2.82 17.21
CA ARG A 440 6.09 -3.76 17.74
C ARG A 440 6.43 -4.82 16.72
N ARG A 441 5.42 -5.34 16.03
CA ARG A 441 5.62 -6.38 15.01
C ARG A 441 6.33 -5.79 13.79
N ARG A 442 5.99 -4.57 13.41
CA ARG A 442 6.55 -3.93 12.19
C ARG A 442 8.04 -3.61 12.28
N VAL A 443 8.56 -3.45 13.49
CA VAL A 443 9.98 -3.15 13.72
C VAL A 443 10.86 -4.34 13.34
N GLU A 444 10.35 -5.55 13.52
CA GLU A 444 11.04 -6.79 13.17
C GLU A 444 10.78 -7.23 11.72
N LEU A 445 9.95 -6.51 10.97
CA LEU A 445 9.46 -6.90 9.64
C LEU A 445 9.95 -5.93 8.54
N PRO A 446 11.27 -5.83 8.29
CA PRO A 446 11.76 -5.09 7.14
C PRO A 446 11.22 -5.69 5.82
N PRO A 447 11.03 -4.87 4.78
CA PRO A 447 11.22 -3.42 4.73
C PRO A 447 9.90 -2.61 4.72
N ALA A 448 10.02 -1.28 4.82
CA ALA A 448 8.90 -0.34 4.93
C ALA A 448 7.85 -0.52 3.80
N PRO A 449 6.55 -0.30 4.05
CA PRO A 449 5.48 -0.49 3.08
C PRO A 449 5.53 0.54 1.95
N LEU A 450 5.33 0.09 0.72
CA LEU A 450 5.46 0.86 -0.52
C LEU A 450 4.59 2.12 -0.55
N ASP A 451 3.43 2.10 0.10
CA ASP A 451 2.53 3.25 0.25
C ASP A 451 2.85 4.13 1.48
N CYS A 452 3.97 3.86 2.16
CA CYS A 452 4.36 4.42 3.44
C CYS A 452 3.23 4.35 4.49
N ARG A 453 2.45 3.26 4.49
CA ARG A 453 1.34 3.06 5.45
C ARG A 453 1.58 1.84 6.32
N TRP A 454 1.93 2.07 7.58
CA TRP A 454 2.09 1.02 8.58
C TRP A 454 0.76 0.80 9.29
N THR A 455 0.33 -0.46 9.38
CA THR A 455 -0.88 -0.86 10.13
C THR A 455 -0.54 -1.97 11.12
N GLU A 456 -0.95 -1.85 12.39
CA GLU A 456 -0.79 -2.93 13.39
C GLU A 456 -1.94 -2.93 14.39
N GLY A 457 -2.85 -3.90 14.24
CA GLY A 457 -4.16 -3.88 14.90
C GLY A 457 -4.94 -2.65 14.42
N ASP A 458 -5.41 -1.85 15.36
CA ASP A 458 -6.14 -0.62 15.06
C ASP A 458 -5.22 0.57 14.73
N ARG A 459 -3.90 0.46 14.94
CA ARG A 459 -2.97 1.58 14.71
C ARG A 459 -2.63 1.73 13.24
N VAL A 460 -2.61 2.97 12.78
CA VAL A 460 -2.25 3.36 11.43
C VAL A 460 -1.29 4.54 11.49
N LEU A 461 -0.13 4.41 10.86
CA LEU A 461 0.76 5.51 10.50
C LEU A 461 0.77 5.60 8.98
N SER A 462 0.58 6.79 8.43
CA SER A 462 0.63 7.05 7.00
C SER A 462 1.53 8.25 6.76
N VAL A 463 2.59 8.11 5.96
CA VAL A 463 3.50 9.20 5.63
C VAL A 463 3.56 9.37 4.12
N ARG A 464 2.90 10.39 3.59
CA ARG A 464 2.91 10.69 2.16
C ARG A 464 3.94 11.78 1.89
N VAL A 465 4.80 11.54 0.90
CA VAL A 465 5.76 12.53 0.42
C VAL A 465 5.49 12.80 -1.05
N SER A 466 5.40 14.08 -1.42
CA SER A 466 5.36 14.54 -2.80
C SER A 466 6.52 15.50 -3.08
N VAL A 467 7.24 15.24 -4.16
CA VAL A 467 8.25 16.15 -4.70
C VAL A 467 7.61 16.86 -5.88
N ALA A 468 7.28 18.14 -5.71
CA ALA A 468 6.68 18.93 -6.76
C ALA A 468 7.69 19.14 -7.89
N VAL A 469 7.23 18.99 -9.12
CA VAL A 469 7.97 19.31 -10.34
C VAL A 469 7.46 20.63 -10.94
N PRO A 470 8.31 21.40 -11.64
CA PRO A 470 7.87 22.62 -12.31
C PRO A 470 6.73 22.35 -13.31
N ARG A 471 5.87 23.34 -13.54
CA ARG A 471 4.81 23.30 -14.57
C ARG A 471 4.91 24.53 -15.45
N GLU A 472 4.25 24.53 -16.61
CA GLU A 472 4.27 25.68 -17.51
C GLU A 472 3.87 26.97 -16.75
N GLY A 473 4.80 27.92 -16.69
CA GLY A 473 4.64 29.20 -15.98
C GLY A 473 4.70 29.15 -14.45
N ARG A 474 5.06 28.01 -13.83
CA ARG A 474 5.10 27.85 -12.36
C ARG A 474 6.33 27.08 -11.90
N SER A 475 7.01 27.58 -10.86
CA SER A 475 8.14 26.87 -10.26
C SER A 475 7.68 25.62 -9.50
N ALA A 476 8.59 24.68 -9.22
CA ALA A 476 8.31 23.53 -8.38
C ALA A 476 7.81 23.94 -6.99
N VAL A 477 8.42 24.97 -6.40
CA VAL A 477 8.01 25.55 -5.11
C VAL A 477 6.60 26.10 -5.14
N ASP A 478 6.19 26.79 -6.22
CA ASP A 478 4.81 27.30 -6.35
C ASP A 478 3.79 26.15 -6.43
N VAL A 479 4.14 25.06 -7.11
CA VAL A 479 3.31 23.85 -7.16
C VAL A 479 3.22 23.19 -5.79
N ALA A 480 4.33 23.09 -5.04
CA ALA A 480 4.33 22.56 -3.68
C ALA A 480 3.47 23.41 -2.72
N LYS A 481 3.53 24.74 -2.84
CA LYS A 481 2.66 25.66 -2.08
C LYS A 481 1.18 25.46 -2.37
N GLU A 482 0.82 25.31 -3.64
CA GLU A 482 -0.55 25.00 -4.04
C GLU A 482 -1.02 23.66 -3.46
N GLU A 483 -0.17 22.62 -3.50
CA GLU A 483 -0.48 21.32 -2.92
C GLU A 483 -0.69 21.40 -1.40
N LEU A 484 0.22 22.05 -0.67
CA LEU A 484 0.08 22.27 0.78
C LEU A 484 -1.20 23.05 1.09
N ALA A 485 -1.50 24.12 0.34
CA ALA A 485 -2.73 24.89 0.51
C ALA A 485 -3.99 24.03 0.28
N GLY A 486 -3.96 23.13 -0.70
CA GLY A 486 -5.03 22.16 -0.94
C GLY A 486 -5.24 21.20 0.24
N LEU A 487 -4.16 20.68 0.82
CA LEU A 487 -4.23 19.83 2.02
C LEU A 487 -4.78 20.62 3.23
N ARG A 488 -4.33 21.88 3.40
CA ARG A 488 -4.81 22.77 4.47
C ARG A 488 -6.26 23.24 4.28
N ALA A 489 -6.77 23.29 3.06
CA ALA A 489 -8.17 23.57 2.82
C ALA A 489 -9.08 22.37 3.16
N ALA A 490 -8.53 21.15 3.15
CA ALA A 490 -9.30 19.94 3.43
C ALA A 490 -9.51 19.68 4.93
N ARG A 491 -8.68 20.26 5.82
CA ARG A 491 -8.79 20.15 7.28
C ARG A 491 -8.25 21.41 7.97
N ASP A 492 -8.76 21.74 9.14
CA ASP A 492 -8.34 22.94 9.89
C ASP A 492 -6.96 22.76 10.57
N TYR A 493 -5.87 22.77 9.79
CA TYR A 493 -4.50 22.71 10.32
C TYR A 493 -4.08 24.05 10.94
N ALA A 494 -3.59 24.02 12.18
CA ALA A 494 -2.96 25.16 12.85
C ALA A 494 -1.52 25.35 12.35
N ASP A 495 -1.09 26.60 12.12
CA ASP A 495 0.29 26.92 11.72
C ASP A 495 1.30 26.49 12.80
N VAL A 496 2.40 25.88 12.36
CA VAL A 496 3.51 25.45 13.24
C VAL A 496 4.86 25.76 12.58
N ASP A 497 5.88 26.01 13.41
CA ASP A 497 7.23 26.38 12.97
C ASP A 497 8.13 25.14 12.94
N LEU A 498 8.03 24.34 11.87
CA LEU A 498 8.78 23.09 11.68
C LEU A 498 9.50 22.99 10.32
N ALA A 499 9.13 23.82 9.35
CA ALA A 499 9.67 23.83 7.99
C ALA A 499 9.42 25.22 7.38
N ASP A 500 9.59 25.39 6.07
CA ASP A 500 9.27 26.68 5.42
C ASP A 500 7.81 27.08 5.66
N GLU A 501 6.90 26.09 5.57
CA GLU A 501 5.49 26.20 5.90
C GLU A 501 5.05 24.86 6.49
N ALA A 502 4.41 24.88 7.66
CA ALA A 502 3.88 23.65 8.26
C ALA A 502 2.54 23.92 8.95
N GLY A 503 1.71 22.88 8.98
CA GLY A 503 0.43 22.86 9.65
C GLY A 503 0.24 21.56 10.42
N ALA A 504 -0.24 21.64 11.65
CA ALA A 504 -0.55 20.48 12.48
C ALA A 504 -2.03 20.42 12.83
N LEU A 505 -2.57 19.21 12.86
CA LEU A 505 -3.90 18.90 13.33
C LEU A 505 -3.76 17.85 14.42
N SER A 506 -4.13 18.21 15.64
CA SER A 506 -4.18 17.29 16.77
C SER A 506 -5.54 17.45 17.42
N PRO A 507 -6.56 16.63 17.08
CA PRO A 507 -7.81 16.63 17.82
C PRO A 507 -7.50 16.17 19.24
N ARG A 508 -7.29 17.12 20.15
CA ARG A 508 -6.87 16.91 21.56
C ARG A 508 -7.97 16.27 22.43
N LYS A 509 -8.83 15.42 21.88
CA LYS A 509 -9.90 14.75 22.62
C LYS A 509 -9.35 13.55 23.37
N ILE A 510 -9.44 13.59 24.70
CA ILE A 510 -9.08 12.45 25.56
C ILE A 510 -10.37 11.71 25.92
N GLY A 511 -10.44 10.41 25.61
CA GLY A 511 -11.55 9.57 26.03
C GLY A 511 -12.88 9.79 25.31
N VAL A 512 -12.89 10.44 24.13
CA VAL A 512 -14.12 10.77 23.38
C VAL A 512 -13.93 10.46 21.89
N ALA A 513 -14.79 9.60 21.32
CA ALA A 513 -14.86 9.44 19.87
C ALA A 513 -15.34 10.74 19.22
N SER A 514 -14.74 11.11 18.09
CA SER A 514 -15.22 12.20 17.23
C SER A 514 -16.64 11.99 16.70
N ARG A 515 -17.13 10.74 16.70
CA ARG A 515 -18.53 10.39 16.41
C ARG A 515 -19.27 10.11 17.72
N GLU A 516 -20.24 10.96 18.03
CA GLU A 516 -21.07 10.94 19.25
C GLU A 516 -21.83 9.63 19.53
N TYR A 517 -21.74 8.63 18.65
CA TYR A 517 -22.56 7.42 18.64
C TYR A 517 -22.01 6.23 19.46
N LEU A 518 -20.76 6.24 19.93
CA LEU A 518 -20.18 5.11 20.69
C LEU A 518 -19.41 5.59 21.96
N PRO A 519 -19.99 5.46 23.16
CA PRO A 519 -19.31 5.79 24.40
C PRO A 519 -18.19 4.79 24.68
N GLY A 520 -17.00 5.30 25.01
CA GLY A 520 -15.83 4.49 25.36
C GLY A 520 -14.74 4.40 24.29
N VAL A 521 -14.98 4.87 23.06
CA VAL A 521 -13.93 4.94 22.04
C VAL A 521 -12.98 6.10 22.37
N THR A 522 -11.72 5.77 22.64
CA THR A 522 -10.64 6.75 22.78
C THR A 522 -9.79 6.68 21.53
N THR A 523 -9.49 7.80 20.90
CA THR A 523 -8.64 7.87 19.71
C THR A 523 -7.43 8.74 20.01
N ALA A 524 -6.23 8.28 19.68
CA ALA A 524 -5.10 9.17 19.48
C ALA A 524 -4.99 9.42 17.98
N GLU A 525 -5.30 10.64 17.54
CA GLU A 525 -5.14 11.04 16.14
C GLU A 525 -4.28 12.31 16.10
N ALA A 526 -3.33 12.34 15.18
CA ALA A 526 -2.53 13.50 14.86
C ALA A 526 -2.23 13.49 13.36
N ALA A 527 -2.15 14.67 12.76
CA ALA A 527 -1.72 14.87 11.39
C ALA A 527 -0.78 16.08 11.32
N LEU A 528 0.20 15.98 10.43
CA LEU A 528 1.20 17.00 10.17
C LEU A 528 1.33 17.13 8.66
N VAL A 529 1.23 18.36 8.16
CA VAL A 529 1.60 18.71 6.80
C VAL A 529 2.76 19.69 6.88
N LEU A 530 3.81 19.48 6.11
CA LEU A 530 4.94 20.40 6.03
C LEU A 530 5.41 20.53 4.59
N ARG A 531 5.95 21.70 4.26
CA ARG A 531 6.62 21.99 3.00
C ARG A 531 8.05 22.41 3.29
N TRP A 532 8.98 21.78 2.60
CA TRP A 532 10.39 22.14 2.56
C TRP A 532 10.82 22.29 1.11
N ARG A 533 11.13 23.52 0.69
CA ARG A 533 11.38 23.85 -0.73
C ARG A 533 10.24 23.35 -1.62
N ASN A 534 10.51 22.44 -2.55
CA ASN A 534 9.54 21.82 -3.46
C ASN A 534 8.97 20.48 -2.94
N VAL A 535 9.27 20.06 -1.71
CA VAL A 535 8.76 18.82 -1.12
C VAL A 535 7.63 19.12 -0.16
N VAL A 536 6.55 18.33 -0.24
CA VAL A 536 5.45 18.34 0.72
C VAL A 536 5.38 16.97 1.40
N VAL A 537 5.31 16.96 2.72
CA VAL A 537 5.10 15.75 3.52
C VAL A 537 3.75 15.87 4.23
N GLU A 538 2.89 14.87 4.06
CA GLU A 538 1.63 14.66 4.77
C GLU A 538 1.76 13.42 5.64
N ALA A 539 1.94 13.59 6.94
CA ALA A 539 2.00 12.49 7.89
C ALA A 539 0.72 12.46 8.73
N SER A 540 0.19 11.27 8.99
CA SER A 540 -0.91 11.07 9.94
C SER A 540 -0.73 9.81 10.76
N TYR A 541 -1.06 9.90 12.04
CA TYR A 541 -1.15 8.77 12.95
C TYR A 541 -2.57 8.69 13.49
N ALA A 542 -3.10 7.47 13.55
CA ALA A 542 -4.39 7.19 14.16
C ALA A 542 -4.32 5.87 14.93
N GLU A 543 -4.81 5.86 16.16
CA GLU A 543 -5.07 4.66 16.96
C GLU A 543 -6.53 4.66 17.39
N PRO A 544 -7.45 4.34 16.46
CA PRO A 544 -8.88 4.24 16.75
C PRO A 544 -9.23 2.96 17.52
N VAL A 545 -9.74 3.05 18.75
CA VAL A 545 -10.37 1.88 19.40
C VAL A 545 -11.76 1.63 18.81
N LEU A 546 -11.83 1.15 17.56
CA LEU A 546 -13.09 0.90 16.82
C LEU A 546 -13.51 -0.57 16.80
N SER A 547 -12.64 -1.49 17.23
CA SER A 547 -12.96 -2.92 17.26
C SER A 547 -14.18 -3.20 18.14
N LEU A 548 -15.18 -3.92 17.62
CA LEU A 548 -16.30 -4.49 18.40
C LEU A 548 -15.88 -5.75 19.20
N GLY A 549 -14.58 -6.09 19.21
CA GLY A 549 -14.03 -7.29 19.82
C GLY A 549 -13.42 -7.09 21.22
N GLU A 550 -12.73 -8.12 21.72
CA GLU A 550 -12.04 -8.12 23.02
C GLU A 550 -10.89 -7.11 23.12
N ASP A 551 -10.60 -6.31 22.09
CA ASP A 551 -9.58 -5.27 22.10
C ASP A 551 -10.11 -3.87 22.45
N GLN A 552 -11.41 -3.69 22.75
CA GLN A 552 -11.98 -2.45 23.36
C GLN A 552 -11.41 -2.07 24.74
N ASN A 553 -10.33 -2.71 25.13
CA ASN A 553 -9.97 -2.94 26.51
C ASN A 553 -8.69 -2.23 26.91
N ARG A 554 -8.14 -1.39 26.03
CA ARG A 554 -6.98 -0.55 26.30
C ARG A 554 -7.21 0.85 25.75
N LEU A 555 -6.67 1.84 26.46
CA LEU A 555 -6.52 3.20 25.95
C LEU A 555 -5.44 3.21 24.85
N PRO A 556 -5.54 4.13 23.88
CA PRO A 556 -4.48 4.36 22.93
C PRO A 556 -3.25 4.92 23.65
N ARG A 557 -2.16 5.14 22.90
CA ARG A 557 -0.99 5.84 23.41
C ARG A 557 -1.31 7.28 23.82
N ALA A 558 -0.52 7.78 24.76
CA ALA A 558 -0.61 9.19 25.13
C ALA A 558 -0.35 10.09 23.92
N LEU A 559 -1.21 11.09 23.72
CA LEU A 559 -1.20 11.93 22.52
C LEU A 559 0.15 12.59 22.27
N PHE A 560 0.86 13.05 23.31
CA PHE A 560 2.19 13.66 23.14
C PHE A 560 3.22 12.70 22.53
N ARG A 561 3.14 11.38 22.84
CA ARG A 561 4.02 10.36 22.22
C ARG A 561 3.66 10.15 20.77
N ALA A 562 2.36 10.14 20.45
CA ALA A 562 1.88 10.05 19.08
C ALA A 562 2.32 11.27 18.26
N GLU A 563 2.19 12.48 18.81
CA GLU A 563 2.64 13.72 18.19
C GLU A 563 4.15 13.73 17.96
N GLN A 564 4.95 13.33 18.95
CA GLN A 564 6.41 13.27 18.84
C GLN A 564 6.84 12.23 17.80
N GLY A 565 6.32 11.00 17.88
CA GLY A 565 6.63 9.96 16.90
C GLY A 565 6.17 10.33 15.48
N LEU A 566 5.04 11.04 15.34
CA LEU A 566 4.58 11.53 14.05
C LEU A 566 5.49 12.63 13.49
N ARG A 567 5.95 13.56 14.34
CA ARG A 567 6.93 14.59 13.98
C ARG A 567 8.22 13.93 13.50
N THR A 568 8.77 13.00 14.27
CA THR A 568 9.98 12.27 13.92
C THR A 568 9.81 11.52 12.59
N ALA A 569 8.71 10.79 12.40
CA ALA A 569 8.45 10.08 11.15
C ALA A 569 8.38 11.01 9.93
N ALA A 570 7.79 12.20 10.07
CA ALA A 570 7.70 13.17 8.98
C ALA A 570 9.08 13.78 8.64
N LEU A 571 9.90 14.07 9.66
CA LEU A 571 11.25 14.62 9.48
C LEU A 571 12.21 13.56 8.91
N GLU A 572 12.13 12.31 9.38
CA GLU A 572 12.86 11.18 8.83
C GLU A 572 12.50 10.95 7.36
N ALA A 573 11.21 10.95 7.02
CA ALA A 573 10.76 10.81 5.64
C ALA A 573 11.21 11.98 4.76
N LEU A 574 11.22 13.21 5.28
CA LEU A 574 11.76 14.37 4.59
C LEU A 574 13.27 14.24 4.36
N ALA A 575 14.05 13.84 5.37
CA ALA A 575 15.48 13.58 5.23
C ALA A 575 15.76 12.47 4.20
N GLY A 576 14.90 11.44 4.19
CA GLY A 576 14.90 10.37 3.19
C GLY A 576 14.72 10.84 1.75
N THR A 577 14.27 12.09 1.53
CA THR A 577 14.23 12.70 0.19
C THR A 577 15.59 13.17 -0.34
N GLY A 578 16.65 13.08 0.46
CA GLY A 578 17.93 13.74 0.20
C GLY A 578 17.91 15.23 0.54
N ALA A 579 16.92 15.68 1.32
CA ALA A 579 16.85 17.05 1.82
C ALA A 579 17.99 17.29 2.82
N GLU A 580 18.95 18.11 2.43
CA GLU A 580 19.97 18.65 3.34
C GLU A 580 19.38 19.80 4.18
N ASP A 581 19.95 20.03 5.36
CA ASP A 581 19.61 21.13 6.29
C ASP A 581 18.15 21.18 6.76
N VAL A 582 17.48 20.03 6.90
CA VAL A 582 16.11 19.97 7.43
C VAL A 582 16.11 20.49 8.88
N PRO A 583 15.38 21.57 9.21
CA PRO A 583 15.38 22.14 10.55
C PRO A 583 14.92 21.12 11.59
N GLY A 584 15.76 20.87 12.60
CA GLY A 584 15.46 19.92 13.67
C GLY A 584 15.69 18.45 13.35
N ALA A 585 16.29 18.11 12.19
CA ALA A 585 16.73 16.74 11.90
C ALA A 585 17.96 16.33 12.73
N ASP A 586 18.85 17.28 13.04
CA ASP A 586 20.07 17.06 13.84
C ASP A 586 19.85 17.19 15.36
N ASP A 587 18.61 17.41 15.81
CA ASP A 587 18.28 17.43 17.24
C ASP A 587 18.26 15.97 17.75
N ASP A 588 19.47 15.41 17.93
CA ASP A 588 19.75 14.09 18.49
C ASP A 588 19.18 14.01 19.93
N GLY A 589 17.89 13.73 20.03
CA GLY A 589 17.31 13.03 21.17
C GLY A 589 17.13 13.84 22.46
N ASP A 590 16.10 14.69 22.48
CA ASP A 590 15.24 14.59 23.65
C ASP A 590 14.46 13.28 23.54
N ASP A 591 14.80 12.32 24.42
CA ASP A 591 14.06 11.06 24.59
C ASP A 591 12.56 11.40 24.57
N PRO A 592 11.74 10.80 23.67
CA PRO A 592 10.29 11.05 23.63
C PRO A 592 9.61 10.75 24.98
N GLY A 593 10.28 10.05 25.89
CA GLY A 593 9.88 9.83 27.27
C GLY A 593 10.16 10.98 28.27
N VAL A 594 11.00 11.96 27.93
CA VAL A 594 11.54 12.98 28.86
C VAL A 594 11.16 14.39 28.42
N ALA A 595 9.87 14.67 28.27
CA ALA A 595 9.42 16.03 28.08
C ALA A 595 9.39 16.77 29.44
N ALA A 596 10.33 17.72 29.62
CA ALA A 596 10.71 18.35 30.90
C ALA A 596 9.75 19.45 31.42
N ASP A 597 8.74 19.84 30.64
CA ASP A 597 7.74 20.82 31.04
C ASP A 597 6.42 20.11 31.43
N GLY A 598 5.99 20.40 32.65
CA GLY A 598 4.84 19.78 33.30
C GLY A 598 5.18 19.28 34.70
N VAL A 599 4.47 19.77 35.72
CA VAL A 599 4.70 19.39 37.13
C VAL A 599 4.39 17.91 37.36
N VAL A 600 3.45 17.34 36.60
CA VAL A 600 3.04 15.94 36.72
C VAL A 600 3.53 15.15 35.49
N THR A 601 4.45 14.22 35.73
CA THR A 601 5.00 13.30 34.70
C THR A 601 4.58 11.84 34.92
N ARG A 602 3.95 11.53 36.06
CA ARG A 602 3.40 10.21 36.36
C ARG A 602 2.05 10.35 37.04
N LEU A 603 1.06 9.62 36.54
CA LEU A 603 -0.28 9.56 37.12
C LEU A 603 -0.40 8.40 38.12
N PRO A 604 -1.19 8.57 39.20
CA PRO A 604 -1.50 7.49 40.11
C PRO A 604 -2.38 6.41 39.44
N ASP A 605 -2.45 5.23 40.06
CA ASP A 605 -3.38 4.18 39.66
C ASP A 605 -4.84 4.60 39.93
N VAL A 606 -5.49 5.06 38.86
CA VAL A 606 -6.89 5.52 38.86
C VAL A 606 -7.85 4.41 39.32
N CYS A 607 -7.58 3.14 38.99
CA CYS A 607 -8.42 2.03 39.44
C CYS A 607 -8.41 1.93 40.96
N SER A 608 -7.24 2.01 41.58
CA SER A 608 -7.10 1.91 43.03
C SER A 608 -7.70 3.12 43.75
N VAL A 609 -7.45 4.34 43.26
CA VAL A 609 -7.96 5.59 43.85
C VAL A 609 -9.49 5.61 43.86
N LEU A 610 -10.13 5.18 42.77
CA LEU A 610 -11.58 5.33 42.59
C LEU A 610 -12.41 4.10 42.93
N ARG A 611 -11.77 2.98 43.29
CA ARG A 611 -12.47 1.73 43.63
C ARG A 611 -13.59 1.91 44.65
N ARG A 612 -13.35 2.65 45.73
CA ARG A 612 -14.35 2.86 46.81
C ARG A 612 -15.51 3.76 46.35
N PRO A 613 -15.27 4.98 45.80
CA PRO A 613 -16.33 5.80 45.23
C PRO A 613 -17.18 5.07 44.18
N VAL A 614 -16.54 4.32 43.27
CA VAL A 614 -17.26 3.62 42.19
C VAL A 614 -18.05 2.44 42.72
N ALA A 615 -17.52 1.65 43.67
CA ALA A 615 -18.28 0.56 44.28
C ALA A 615 -19.55 1.04 45.01
N ALA A 616 -19.53 2.27 45.56
CA ALA A 616 -20.71 2.88 46.16
C ALA A 616 -21.76 3.33 45.12
N LEU A 617 -21.31 3.68 43.90
CA LEU A 617 -22.19 4.10 42.81
C LEU A 617 -22.76 2.92 42.02
N LEU A 618 -21.90 1.97 41.68
CA LEU A 618 -22.20 0.81 40.85
C LEU A 618 -21.83 -0.48 41.61
N PRO A 619 -22.67 -0.90 42.58
CA PRO A 619 -22.42 -2.10 43.38
C PRO A 619 -22.27 -3.33 42.49
N GLY A 620 -21.27 -4.17 42.81
CA GLY A 620 -20.97 -5.38 42.03
C GLY A 620 -20.14 -5.14 40.76
N ALA A 621 -19.80 -3.88 40.43
CA ALA A 621 -18.93 -3.59 39.32
C ALA A 621 -17.51 -4.12 39.57
N ARG A 622 -16.90 -4.67 38.51
CA ARG A 622 -15.51 -5.10 38.51
C ARG A 622 -14.67 -4.05 37.80
N ALA A 623 -13.59 -3.63 38.45
CA ALA A 623 -12.60 -2.75 37.86
C ALA A 623 -11.81 -3.51 36.79
N ARG A 624 -11.52 -2.81 35.70
CA ARG A 624 -10.65 -3.24 34.62
C ARG A 624 -9.69 -2.10 34.32
N ASP A 625 -8.40 -2.36 34.44
CA ASP A 625 -7.38 -1.42 34.00
C ASP A 625 -7.40 -1.36 32.47
N LEU A 626 -7.52 -0.14 31.95
CA LEU A 626 -7.47 0.14 30.52
C LEU A 626 -6.09 0.68 30.10
N THR A 627 -5.14 0.80 31.03
CA THR A 627 -3.85 1.41 30.72
C THR A 627 -3.01 0.51 29.80
N ALA A 628 -2.49 1.08 28.71
CA ALA A 628 -1.53 0.39 27.86
C ALA A 628 -0.18 0.19 28.59
N PRO A 629 0.54 -0.93 28.37
CA PRO A 629 1.84 -1.15 29.00
C PRO A 629 2.84 -0.03 28.65
N GLY A 630 3.54 0.51 29.67
CA GLY A 630 4.53 1.58 29.49
C GLY A 630 3.95 3.01 29.47
N GLU A 631 2.64 3.17 29.64
CA GLU A 631 2.00 4.49 29.76
C GLU A 631 1.94 4.96 31.21
N ASP A 632 2.81 5.89 31.57
CA ASP A 632 2.84 6.51 32.91
C ASP A 632 2.05 7.83 32.98
N ARG A 633 1.85 8.48 31.83
CA ARG A 633 1.14 9.76 31.67
C ARG A 633 -0.28 9.60 31.15
N LEU A 634 -0.73 8.39 30.83
CA LEU A 634 -2.11 8.09 30.46
C LEU A 634 -2.57 6.86 31.23
N ARG A 635 -3.54 7.03 32.12
CA ARG A 635 -4.08 5.98 32.98
C ARG A 635 -5.58 5.85 32.78
N GLY A 636 -6.06 4.62 32.66
CA GLY A 636 -7.47 4.35 32.39
C GLY A 636 -8.03 3.27 33.29
N CYS A 637 -9.27 3.43 33.73
CA CYS A 637 -9.98 2.37 34.41
C CYS A 637 -11.46 2.34 34.04
N ARG A 638 -12.02 1.14 33.87
CA ARG A 638 -13.45 0.94 33.67
C ARG A 638 -14.01 -0.01 34.71
N TRP A 639 -15.13 0.37 35.30
CA TRP A 639 -15.92 -0.46 36.18
C TRP A 639 -17.23 -0.79 35.49
N ALA A 640 -17.52 -2.07 35.30
CA ALA A 640 -18.80 -2.52 34.75
C ALA A 640 -19.32 -3.71 35.55
N VAL A 641 -20.65 -3.86 35.63
CA VAL A 641 -21.25 -5.06 36.21
C VAL A 641 -21.29 -6.14 35.13
N PRO A 642 -20.78 -7.36 35.38
CA PRO A 642 -20.78 -8.42 34.38
C PRO A 642 -22.20 -8.68 33.84
N GLY A 643 -22.35 -8.65 32.51
CA GLY A 643 -23.62 -8.94 31.83
C GLY A 643 -24.60 -7.77 31.76
N SER A 644 -24.24 -6.57 32.22
CA SER A 644 -25.09 -5.38 32.09
C SER A 644 -24.40 -4.26 31.30
N ARG A 645 -25.18 -3.26 30.87
CA ARG A 645 -24.66 -2.09 30.15
C ARG A 645 -24.08 -0.99 31.05
N PRO A 646 -24.52 -0.76 32.30
CA PRO A 646 -23.94 0.24 33.19
C PRO A 646 -22.43 0.13 33.37
N PHE A 647 -21.74 1.26 33.24
CA PHE A 647 -20.31 1.39 33.51
C PHE A 647 -19.92 2.79 34.04
N VAL A 648 -18.80 2.83 34.74
CA VAL A 648 -18.02 4.04 34.99
C VAL A 648 -16.69 3.87 34.30
N GLN A 649 -16.26 4.84 33.51
CA GLN A 649 -14.94 4.86 32.88
C GLN A 649 -14.24 6.15 33.26
N VAL A 650 -12.96 6.04 33.62
CA VAL A 650 -12.14 7.18 33.98
C VAL A 650 -10.84 7.12 33.21
N VAL A 651 -10.49 8.23 32.59
CA VAL A 651 -9.23 8.44 31.87
C VAL A 651 -8.54 9.65 32.45
N ALA A 652 -7.33 9.48 32.94
CA ALA A 652 -6.47 10.57 33.37
C ALA A 652 -5.30 10.67 32.40
N SER A 653 -4.99 11.88 31.95
CA SER A 653 -3.89 12.20 31.06
C SER A 653 -3.07 13.34 31.65
N ALA A 654 -1.77 13.14 31.81
CA ALA A 654 -0.81 14.18 32.13
C ALA A 654 -0.17 14.63 30.81
N SER A 655 -0.71 15.69 30.23
CA SER A 655 -0.22 16.27 28.98
C SER A 655 1.27 16.61 29.09
N GLY A 656 2.00 16.34 28.01
CA GLY A 656 3.33 16.88 27.76
C GLY A 656 3.26 18.11 26.86
N PRO A 657 4.40 18.75 26.55
CA PRO A 657 4.48 19.72 25.48
C PRO A 657 3.93 19.11 24.19
N GLY A 658 3.22 19.93 23.43
CA GLY A 658 2.68 19.51 22.15
C GLY A 658 3.79 19.51 21.11
N ALA A 659 4.38 18.35 20.83
CA ALA A 659 5.54 18.20 19.95
C ALA A 659 5.35 18.80 18.55
N LEU A 660 4.11 18.81 18.06
CA LEU A 660 3.76 19.41 16.77
C LEU A 660 3.52 20.91 16.87
N THR A 661 2.92 21.37 17.97
CA THR A 661 2.39 22.74 18.10
C THR A 661 3.31 23.72 18.83
N GLY A 662 4.35 23.22 19.51
CA GLY A 662 5.18 24.01 20.43
C GLY A 662 4.48 24.44 21.73
N ALA A 663 3.21 24.04 21.94
CA ALA A 663 2.46 24.36 23.16
C ALA A 663 3.13 23.73 24.39
N SER A 664 3.17 24.47 25.50
CA SER A 664 3.58 23.93 26.79
C SER A 664 2.63 22.84 27.28
N ALA A 665 3.07 22.01 28.23
CA ALA A 665 2.21 20.97 28.81
C ALA A 665 0.88 21.48 29.40
N VAL A 666 0.85 22.71 29.92
CA VAL A 666 -0.37 23.33 30.45
C VAL A 666 -1.30 23.76 29.32
N GLU A 667 -0.79 24.41 28.27
CA GLU A 667 -1.58 24.80 27.09
C GLU A 667 -2.11 23.57 26.34
N SER A 668 -1.33 22.49 26.29
CA SER A 668 -1.76 21.19 25.77
C SER A 668 -2.92 20.61 26.59
N ALA A 669 -2.87 20.69 27.92
CA ALA A 669 -3.97 20.28 28.79
C ALA A 669 -5.20 21.17 28.65
N GLU A 670 -5.02 22.49 28.52
CA GLU A 670 -6.11 23.45 28.30
C GLU A 670 -6.87 23.15 27.02
N ALA A 671 -6.16 22.98 25.91
CA ALA A 671 -6.78 22.63 24.64
C ALA A 671 -7.41 21.23 24.66
N SER A 672 -6.83 20.28 25.39
CA SER A 672 -7.43 18.94 25.55
C SER A 672 -8.72 18.97 26.36
N TYR A 673 -8.74 19.79 27.41
CA TYR A 673 -9.94 20.07 28.18
C TYR A 673 -11.01 20.71 27.29
N ALA A 674 -10.67 21.79 26.59
CA ALA A 674 -11.57 22.51 25.68
C ALA A 674 -12.19 21.57 24.64
N ALA A 675 -11.37 20.74 23.97
CA ALA A 675 -11.83 19.76 22.98
C ALA A 675 -12.74 18.67 23.59
N SER A 676 -12.55 18.32 24.86
CA SER A 676 -13.32 17.29 25.57
C SER A 676 -14.64 17.82 26.15
N VAL A 677 -14.77 19.13 26.34
CA VAL A 677 -16.03 19.81 26.71
C VAL A 677 -16.75 20.42 25.50
N ASP A 678 -16.14 20.36 24.31
CA ASP A 678 -16.53 21.10 23.11
C ASP A 678 -18.00 20.84 22.71
N GLY A 679 -18.78 21.92 22.77
CA GLY A 679 -20.23 21.98 22.59
C GLY A 679 -20.90 22.97 23.56
N ALA A 680 -21.99 23.62 23.15
CA ALA A 680 -22.83 24.49 23.99
C ALA A 680 -23.55 23.77 25.16
N LEU A 681 -23.20 22.50 25.40
CA LEU A 681 -23.88 21.57 26.30
C LEU A 681 -23.12 21.32 27.61
N ALA A 682 -21.88 21.79 27.75
CA ALA A 682 -21.11 21.63 28.98
C ALA A 682 -21.51 22.67 30.04
N GLU A 683 -22.00 22.20 31.19
CA GLU A 683 -22.23 23.04 32.37
C GLU A 683 -20.93 23.20 33.17
N PRO A 684 -20.46 24.43 33.44
CA PRO A 684 -19.30 24.65 34.30
C PRO A 684 -19.55 24.14 35.73
N VAL A 685 -18.60 23.38 36.28
CA VAL A 685 -18.65 22.86 37.65
C VAL A 685 -17.51 23.48 38.45
N ARG A 686 -17.81 24.01 39.65
CA ARG A 686 -16.78 24.47 40.57
C ARG A 686 -16.34 23.33 41.47
N ALA A 687 -15.05 23.08 41.54
CA ALA A 687 -14.47 22.12 42.47
C ALA A 687 -13.15 22.67 43.06
N PRO A 688 -12.93 22.57 44.38
CA PRO A 688 -11.66 22.99 44.99
C PRO A 688 -10.48 22.18 44.46
N GLY A 689 -9.39 22.86 44.11
CA GLY A 689 -8.14 22.23 43.65
C GLY A 689 -8.05 21.98 42.14
N TRP A 690 -9.03 22.47 41.36
CA TRP A 690 -9.08 22.32 39.91
C TRP A 690 -9.10 23.69 39.25
N ASP A 691 -8.43 23.80 38.11
CA ASP A 691 -8.42 25.03 37.34
C ASP A 691 -9.77 25.19 36.63
N GLU A 692 -10.24 24.10 36.00
CA GLU A 692 -11.48 24.08 35.20
C GLU A 692 -12.18 22.73 35.30
N ALA A 693 -13.52 22.74 35.26
CA ALA A 693 -14.32 21.53 35.15
C ALA A 693 -15.63 21.78 34.38
N GLY A 694 -16.01 20.84 33.53
CA GLY A 694 -17.21 20.89 32.70
C GLY A 694 -17.97 19.56 32.76
N LEU A 695 -19.29 19.64 32.93
CA LEU A 695 -20.20 18.49 32.95
C LEU A 695 -21.08 18.52 31.68
N VAL A 696 -20.94 17.51 30.84
CA VAL A 696 -21.83 17.26 29.70
C VAL A 696 -22.88 16.23 30.09
N GLN A 697 -24.15 16.57 29.91
CA GLN A 697 -25.30 15.68 30.09
C GLN A 697 -25.87 15.27 28.73
N ASP A 698 -26.62 14.16 28.71
CA ASP A 698 -27.35 13.67 27.53
C ASP A 698 -26.46 13.54 26.27
N LEU A 699 -25.42 12.72 26.40
CA LEU A 699 -24.56 12.35 25.26
C LEU A 699 -25.45 11.79 24.13
N SER A 700 -25.44 12.43 22.96
CA SER A 700 -26.30 12.12 21.81
C SER A 700 -26.39 10.60 21.56
N GLY A 701 -27.59 10.02 21.72
CA GLY A 701 -27.82 8.58 21.52
C GLY A 701 -27.79 7.71 22.80
N PHE A 702 -27.37 8.25 23.95
CA PHE A 702 -27.40 7.59 25.26
C PHE A 702 -28.16 8.48 26.26
N ARG A 703 -29.47 8.24 26.38
CA ARG A 703 -30.27 8.92 27.41
C ARG A 703 -29.65 8.59 28.78
N ALA A 704 -29.43 9.61 29.61
CA ALA A 704 -28.80 9.50 30.93
C ALA A 704 -27.29 9.18 30.99
N GLY A 705 -26.55 9.29 29.87
CA GLY A 705 -25.08 9.31 29.89
C GLY A 705 -24.53 10.66 30.37
N GLN A 706 -23.48 10.65 31.19
CA GLN A 706 -22.83 11.87 31.69
C GLN A 706 -21.32 11.81 31.55
N ARG A 707 -20.72 12.97 31.29
CA ARG A 707 -19.27 13.13 31.18
C ARG A 707 -18.82 14.35 31.99
N LEU A 708 -17.91 14.13 32.92
CA LEU A 708 -17.21 15.18 33.65
C LEU A 708 -15.76 15.25 33.13
N THR A 709 -15.38 16.40 32.61
CA THR A 709 -14.01 16.70 32.22
C THR A 709 -13.44 17.70 33.22
N VAL A 710 -12.22 17.50 33.68
CA VAL A 710 -11.56 18.34 34.68
C VAL A 710 -10.11 18.60 34.26
N ARG A 711 -9.61 19.81 34.52
CA ARG A 711 -8.21 20.20 34.31
C ARG A 711 -7.58 20.71 35.62
N ALA A 712 -6.35 20.29 35.89
CA ALA A 712 -5.49 20.87 36.92
C ALA A 712 -4.03 20.88 36.43
N GLY A 713 -3.46 22.06 36.23
CA GLY A 713 -2.16 22.23 35.60
C GLY A 713 -2.11 21.53 34.25
N ASN A 714 -1.17 20.61 34.10
CA ASN A 714 -1.00 19.78 32.90
C ASN A 714 -1.79 18.46 32.91
N VAL A 715 -2.68 18.25 33.89
CA VAL A 715 -3.49 17.02 33.99
C VAL A 715 -4.91 17.29 33.53
N VAL A 716 -5.40 16.42 32.64
CA VAL A 716 -6.82 16.34 32.24
C VAL A 716 -7.38 15.01 32.70
N LEU A 717 -8.55 15.06 33.31
CA LEU A 717 -9.30 13.91 33.77
C LEU A 717 -10.66 13.90 33.10
N VAL A 718 -11.03 12.76 32.51
CA VAL A 718 -12.34 12.52 31.93
C VAL A 718 -13.00 11.36 32.66
N VAL A 719 -14.16 11.62 33.26
CA VAL A 719 -15.00 10.65 33.96
C VAL A 719 -16.29 10.49 33.16
N GLN A 720 -16.52 9.31 32.62
CA GLN A 720 -17.75 8.95 31.95
C GLN A 720 -18.57 8.00 32.82
N VAL A 721 -19.85 8.32 32.98
CA VAL A 721 -20.80 7.53 33.77
C VAL A 721 -21.98 7.19 32.88
N TYR A 722 -22.27 5.90 32.79
CA TYR A 722 -23.43 5.37 32.10
C TYR A 722 -24.09 4.34 33.00
N LEU A 723 -25.37 4.51 33.30
CA LEU A 723 -26.05 3.71 34.33
C LEU A 723 -27.37 3.10 33.82
N GLU A 724 -27.56 3.03 32.51
CA GLU A 724 -28.83 2.64 31.90
C GLU A 724 -29.08 1.12 32.02
N ASP A 725 -30.04 0.79 32.89
CA ASP A 725 -30.89 -0.40 32.87
C ASP A 725 -32.31 -0.06 33.40
N ARG A 726 -32.66 1.25 33.42
CA ARG A 726 -33.89 1.77 34.03
C ARG A 726 -34.56 2.80 33.12
N ASP A 727 -35.87 2.69 32.97
CA ASP A 727 -36.71 3.62 32.19
C ASP A 727 -36.73 5.06 32.73
N ASP A 728 -36.14 5.31 33.91
CA ASP A 728 -36.08 6.64 34.54
C ASP A 728 -34.67 7.25 34.47
N PRO A 729 -34.52 8.48 33.94
CA PRO A 729 -33.24 9.19 33.92
C PRO A 729 -32.74 9.47 35.35
N ILE A 730 -31.43 9.42 35.55
CA ILE A 730 -30.82 9.72 36.86
C ILE A 730 -31.09 11.18 37.22
N PRO A 731 -31.58 11.48 38.44
CA PRO A 731 -31.76 12.85 38.87
C PRO A 731 -30.44 13.64 38.77
N PRO A 732 -30.39 14.79 38.09
CA PRO A 732 -29.16 15.58 37.88
C PRO A 732 -28.39 15.89 39.17
N ARG A 733 -29.08 15.93 40.32
CA ARG A 733 -28.47 16.14 41.65
C ARG A 733 -27.58 14.98 42.11
N THR A 734 -27.94 13.74 41.80
CA THR A 734 -27.17 12.55 42.19
C THR A 734 -25.86 12.50 41.41
N SER A 735 -25.96 12.78 40.13
CA SER A 735 -24.86 12.93 39.18
C SER A 735 -23.88 14.04 39.52
N ARG A 736 -24.39 15.24 39.85
CA ARG A 736 -23.56 16.36 40.28
C ARG A 736 -22.79 16.04 41.57
N ARG A 737 -23.46 15.44 42.56
CA ARG A 737 -22.81 15.00 43.81
C ARG A 737 -21.79 13.90 43.57
N LEU A 738 -22.02 13.04 42.59
CA LEU A 738 -21.08 12.01 42.19
C LEU A 738 -19.84 12.63 41.54
N ALA A 739 -20.04 13.54 40.59
CA ALA A 739 -18.97 14.32 39.98
C ALA A 739 -18.14 14.99 41.09
N GLU A 740 -18.77 15.75 41.99
CA GLU A 740 -18.11 16.39 43.13
C GLU A 740 -17.32 15.41 44.03
N ARG A 741 -17.87 14.21 44.30
CA ARG A 741 -17.19 13.18 45.09
C ARG A 741 -16.00 12.56 44.39
N LEU A 742 -16.13 12.24 43.10
CA LEU A 742 -15.04 11.71 42.28
C LEU A 742 -13.93 12.74 42.15
N THR A 743 -14.31 13.99 41.86
CA THR A 743 -13.39 15.13 41.79
C THR A 743 -12.69 15.39 43.12
N THR A 744 -13.37 15.29 44.27
CA THR A 744 -12.72 15.40 45.59
C THR A 744 -11.77 14.25 45.88
N ALA A 745 -12.08 13.03 45.42
CA ALA A 745 -11.26 11.86 45.66
C ALA A 745 -9.97 11.84 44.83
N ILE A 746 -9.96 12.47 43.65
CA ILE A 746 -8.80 12.51 42.74
C ILE A 746 -7.91 13.72 43.03
N GLY A 747 -8.47 14.83 43.53
CA GLY A 747 -7.71 16.02 43.88
C GLY A 747 -6.95 15.93 45.21
N ARG A 748 -7.20 14.87 45.98
CA ARG A 748 -6.45 14.49 47.18
C ARG A 748 -5.42 13.43 46.82
#